data_AF-A0A496YNX4-F1
#
_entry.id   AF-A0A496YNX4-F1
#
_cell.length_a   1.000
_cell.length_b   1.000
_cell.length_c   1.000
_cell.angle_alpha   90.00
_cell.angle_beta   90.00
_cell.angle_gamma   90.00
#
_symmetry.space_group_name_H-M   'P 1'
#
loop_
_entity.id
_entity.type
_entity.pdbx_description
1 polymer ?
#
loop_
_entity_poly.entity_id
_entity_poly.type
_entity_poly.pdbx_seq_one_letter_code
_entity_poly.pdbx_strand_id
1 'polypeptide(L)'
;LCAHPALEPYGACRLCIVEIEGMRGYPTSCTTPAAEGMVVKTVSPEIIELRKNVIKLMLSGHTSPCFVCLHRESCEKYRPRSFKAGKVTRCVFCSNRDTCELRMLADEYEINDLEVPIIYKNLEVEQIDPFMDRDYNLCILCGRCARICEKIHEKGTIDFINRGKDARIGTAFNRPHTDTNCRFCGACVDICPTGAMSDRFAKWYGAPDWVQESTCVVCPLGCSLNFKIKDGKAIGASMSAFSREARICAIGRFVLPQLLNNPARRLSHQVRIEDGLIEASYKEAVERAAGILEAYRGDQFALIAHSGATREEIYILKKFTKEVMKSDNFALATANGDKLLIQPASVLDAINRGKIKALYSLGDFIDPISIEKLEAIIVADLFPSRLEKTADVFLAAAALAETDGTFLNSQGKVKTLKAAATPPENLFPDWKIVCDIAKKMGVSGFGFRTTGGILKEMKKRKAIDQEPPLSPEPSPLEHVDSLPQFYRGHRLSDLVCALEAFMPPEEIEKKKEREEAEETPFRIIEKIEIVPNTHMVTIQAPVIAQKCQPGQFVIAMVGRTSERIPYTISDFDRKSGTITLVTLELGRSSRELANTRAGEYLAHLTGPLGKPVDVKKYGTVVCAGGCYGVGAMLPIARAMKQAGNRVICIEEAASHYLLHWKDRLSANCDELVIVTKDGSEGLKGGVQEAIEMLIQRGEKIDQAYVIGCTFMMMLVSELAKKHGIPTQTAMNPLMLDGTGMCGACRVSVGEATKFACVDGPFLDGLKINWIELMQRQAAFKTEEIEAMPQEPVPMHEPGHACLTAKG
;
A
#
# COMPACT_ATOMS: atom_id res chain seq x y z
N LEU A 1 24.76 -6.68 4.27
CA LEU A 1 23.75 -7.66 3.76
C LEU A 1 23.39 -8.81 4.70
N CYS A 2 24.29 -9.71 5.14
CA CYS A 2 23.89 -10.77 6.10
C CYS A 2 24.25 -10.46 7.56
N ALA A 3 25.31 -9.70 7.83
CA ALA A 3 25.66 -9.26 9.18
C ALA A 3 24.67 -8.18 9.67
N HIS A 4 24.31 -8.20 10.95
CA HIS A 4 23.49 -7.18 11.60
C HIS A 4 23.90 -7.13 13.09
N PRO A 5 24.08 -5.96 13.73
CA PRO A 5 24.58 -5.86 15.10
C PRO A 5 23.73 -6.61 16.14
N ALA A 6 22.43 -6.72 15.89
CA ALA A 6 21.52 -7.46 16.75
C ALA A 6 21.49 -8.99 16.49
N LEU A 7 22.31 -9.55 15.61
CA LEU A 7 22.32 -10.97 15.27
C LEU A 7 23.73 -11.55 15.37
N GLU A 8 23.82 -12.85 15.64
CA GLU A 8 25.09 -13.58 15.62
C GLU A 8 25.75 -13.54 14.24
N PRO A 9 27.10 -13.57 14.16
CA PRO A 9 27.86 -13.78 12.94
C PRO A 9 27.32 -14.91 12.04
N TYR A 10 27.35 -14.73 10.72
CA TYR A 10 26.80 -15.74 9.77
C TYR A 10 27.65 -15.99 8.53
N GLY A 11 28.23 -14.95 7.91
CA GLY A 11 29.17 -15.12 6.78
C GLY A 11 28.57 -15.52 5.43
N ALA A 12 27.25 -15.76 5.31
CA ALA A 12 26.67 -16.31 4.09
C ALA A 12 26.79 -15.42 2.83
N CYS A 13 26.68 -14.09 2.96
CA CYS A 13 26.70 -13.22 1.78
C CYS A 13 28.09 -12.97 1.17
N ARG A 14 29.17 -13.31 1.88
CA ARG A 14 30.57 -13.12 1.44
C ARG A 14 31.00 -11.71 0.99
N LEU A 15 30.21 -10.66 1.25
CA LEU A 15 30.59 -9.29 0.87
C LEU A 15 31.61 -8.64 1.81
N CYS A 16 31.61 -9.05 3.07
CA CYS A 16 32.51 -8.50 4.10
C CYS A 16 33.92 -9.12 4.08
N ILE A 17 34.33 -9.69 2.94
CA ILE A 17 35.67 -10.25 2.75
C ILE A 17 36.74 -9.17 2.92
N VAL A 18 37.84 -9.55 3.57
CA VAL A 18 39.01 -8.72 3.84
C VAL A 18 40.28 -9.54 3.60
N GLU A 19 41.41 -8.87 3.43
CA GLU A 19 42.72 -9.51 3.42
C GLU A 19 43.36 -9.34 4.79
N ILE A 20 43.96 -10.41 5.32
CA ILE A 20 44.63 -10.39 6.62
C ILE A 20 46.02 -10.97 6.45
N GLU A 21 47.04 -10.23 6.87
CA GLU A 21 48.43 -10.66 6.70
C GLU A 21 48.70 -11.98 7.44
N GLY A 22 49.35 -12.92 6.75
CA GLY A 22 49.59 -14.26 7.28
C GLY A 22 48.42 -15.23 7.19
N MET A 23 47.23 -14.80 6.74
CA MET A 23 46.10 -15.72 6.45
C MET A 23 45.96 -16.01 4.97
N ARG A 24 45.59 -17.25 4.64
CA ARG A 24 45.32 -17.66 3.26
C ARG A 24 43.92 -17.20 2.82
N GLY A 25 43.87 -16.58 1.64
CA GLY A 25 42.61 -16.18 1.00
C GLY A 25 41.99 -14.93 1.62
N TYR A 26 40.69 -14.73 1.36
CA TYR A 26 39.95 -13.55 1.81
C TYR A 26 38.86 -13.93 2.83
N PRO A 27 39.20 -14.04 4.13
CA PRO A 27 38.23 -14.40 5.16
C PRO A 27 37.14 -13.31 5.33
N THR A 28 35.98 -13.72 5.86
CA THR A 28 34.86 -12.81 6.13
C THR A 28 35.02 -12.10 7.47
N SER A 29 35.10 -10.77 7.46
CA SER A 29 35.27 -9.95 8.68
C SER A 29 34.16 -10.15 9.72
N CYS A 30 32.94 -10.49 9.31
CA CYS A 30 31.86 -10.70 10.27
C CYS A 30 32.01 -11.98 11.12
N THR A 31 32.78 -12.97 10.68
CA THR A 31 32.96 -14.25 11.38
C THR A 31 34.37 -14.45 11.93
N THR A 32 35.35 -13.66 11.48
CA THR A 32 36.74 -13.77 11.91
C THR A 32 36.94 -13.01 13.22
N PRO A 33 37.29 -13.68 14.34
CA PRO A 33 37.62 -13.00 15.59
C PRO A 33 38.86 -12.11 15.42
N ALA A 34 38.82 -10.90 15.96
CA ALA A 34 39.99 -10.04 16.03
C ALA A 34 41.04 -10.62 17.00
N ALA A 35 42.32 -10.48 16.65
CA ALA A 35 43.45 -10.93 17.48
C ALA A 35 44.49 -9.81 17.59
N GLU A 36 45.27 -9.83 18.67
CA GLU A 36 46.36 -8.88 18.90
C GLU A 36 47.37 -8.95 17.76
N GLY A 37 47.80 -7.79 17.25
CA GLY A 37 48.74 -7.69 16.13
C GLY A 37 48.18 -8.05 14.74
N MET A 38 46.86 -8.30 14.62
CA MET A 38 46.24 -8.59 13.32
C MET A 38 46.27 -7.36 12.40
N VAL A 39 46.91 -7.49 11.22
CA VAL A 39 46.93 -6.46 10.18
C VAL A 39 45.87 -6.77 9.13
N VAL A 40 44.80 -5.96 9.10
CA VAL A 40 43.66 -6.16 8.19
C VAL A 40 43.66 -5.10 7.10
N LYS A 41 43.66 -5.53 5.84
CA LYS A 41 43.45 -4.69 4.66
C LYS A 41 42.01 -4.84 4.20
N THR A 42 41.23 -3.77 4.34
CA THR A 42 39.80 -3.74 3.98
C THR A 42 39.55 -3.36 2.53
N VAL A 43 40.57 -2.81 1.86
CA VAL A 43 40.55 -2.31 0.49
C VAL A 43 41.82 -2.74 -0.23
N SER A 44 41.66 -3.49 -1.31
CA SER A 44 42.67 -3.78 -2.34
C SER A 44 41.96 -3.95 -3.69
N PRO A 45 42.66 -3.83 -4.83
CA PRO A 45 42.06 -4.05 -6.14
C PRO A 45 41.35 -5.41 -6.24
N GLU A 46 41.96 -6.46 -5.70
CA GLU A 46 41.42 -7.82 -5.70
C GLU A 46 40.17 -7.95 -4.83
N ILE A 47 40.14 -7.31 -3.65
CA ILE A 47 38.97 -7.31 -2.76
C ILE A 47 37.80 -6.59 -3.43
N ILE A 48 38.04 -5.42 -4.03
CA ILE A 48 37.00 -4.64 -4.72
C ILE A 48 36.40 -5.49 -5.84
N GLU A 49 37.24 -6.13 -6.65
CA GLU A 49 36.79 -6.95 -7.77
C GLU A 49 35.99 -8.18 -7.32
N LEU A 50 36.44 -8.86 -6.27
CA LEU A 50 35.67 -9.97 -5.68
C LEU A 50 34.31 -9.52 -5.16
N ARG A 51 34.23 -8.35 -4.51
CA ARG A 51 32.94 -7.80 -4.05
C ARG A 51 32.03 -7.46 -5.23
N LYS A 52 32.55 -6.84 -6.29
CA LYS A 52 31.79 -6.58 -7.53
C LYS A 52 31.22 -7.87 -8.10
N ASN A 53 32.04 -8.92 -8.22
CA ASN A 53 31.61 -10.22 -8.73
C ASN A 53 30.52 -10.88 -7.87
N VAL A 54 30.65 -10.82 -6.54
CA VAL A 54 29.60 -11.32 -5.63
C VAL A 54 28.29 -10.55 -5.80
N ILE A 55 28.35 -9.21 -5.94
CA ILE A 55 27.16 -8.39 -6.18
C ILE A 55 26.53 -8.73 -7.55
N LYS A 56 27.31 -8.83 -8.62
CA LYS A 56 26.86 -9.23 -9.96
C LYS A 56 26.12 -10.58 -9.93
N LEU A 57 26.65 -11.58 -9.21
CA LEU A 57 25.99 -12.87 -9.01
C LEU A 57 24.67 -12.77 -8.25
N MET A 58 24.59 -11.94 -7.20
CA MET A 58 23.33 -11.69 -6.49
C MET A 58 22.30 -11.03 -7.41
N LEU A 59 22.73 -10.06 -8.23
CA LEU A 59 21.87 -9.32 -9.15
C LEU A 59 21.41 -10.15 -10.35
N SER A 60 22.13 -11.20 -10.75
CA SER A 60 21.70 -12.15 -11.80
C SER A 60 20.32 -12.76 -11.51
N GLY A 61 20.09 -13.16 -10.26
CA GLY A 61 18.84 -13.77 -9.80
C GLY A 61 17.87 -12.80 -9.11
N HIS A 62 18.28 -11.56 -8.87
CA HIS A 62 17.47 -10.51 -8.25
C HIS A 62 16.87 -9.62 -9.33
N THR A 63 15.62 -9.20 -9.16
CA THR A 63 14.87 -8.39 -10.14
C THR A 63 15.30 -6.93 -10.20
N SER A 64 16.58 -6.64 -10.05
CA SER A 64 17.13 -5.28 -9.93
C SER A 64 17.28 -4.60 -11.30
N PRO A 65 16.47 -3.59 -11.65
CA PRO A 65 16.21 -3.27 -13.05
C PRO A 65 17.03 -2.19 -13.74
N CYS A 66 17.75 -1.37 -12.99
CA CYS A 66 18.22 -0.08 -13.52
C CYS A 66 19.73 -0.05 -13.78
N PHE A 67 20.51 -0.90 -13.12
CA PHE A 67 21.97 -0.82 -13.12
C PHE A 67 22.59 -0.93 -14.52
N VAL A 68 21.99 -1.74 -15.39
CA VAL A 68 22.50 -1.99 -16.75
C VAL A 68 21.73 -1.26 -17.84
N CYS A 69 20.76 -0.42 -17.47
CA CYS A 69 19.85 0.26 -18.39
C CYS A 69 20.42 1.61 -18.83
N LEU A 70 20.45 1.84 -20.16
CA LEU A 70 20.94 3.08 -20.77
C LEU A 70 20.13 4.32 -20.36
N HIS A 71 18.86 4.16 -19.98
CA HIS A 71 17.96 5.25 -19.63
C HIS A 71 17.80 5.46 -18.13
N ARG A 72 18.70 4.92 -17.30
CA ARG A 72 18.62 4.97 -15.83
C ARG A 72 18.44 6.39 -15.30
N GLU A 73 19.32 7.32 -15.68
CA GLU A 73 19.32 8.69 -15.17
C GLU A 73 18.00 9.42 -15.49
N SER A 74 17.56 9.30 -16.75
CA SER A 74 16.26 9.85 -17.19
C SER A 74 15.10 9.18 -16.44
N CYS A 75 15.16 7.86 -16.23
CA CYS A 75 14.14 7.15 -15.47
C CYS A 75 14.12 7.57 -13.99
N GLU A 76 15.27 7.85 -13.37
CA GLU A 76 15.36 8.38 -12.01
C GLU A 76 14.73 9.76 -11.89
N LYS A 77 14.95 10.62 -12.90
CA LYS A 77 14.34 11.95 -12.97
C LYS A 77 12.82 11.93 -13.12
N TYR A 78 12.28 11.11 -14.02
CA TYR A 78 10.85 11.16 -14.38
C TYR A 78 10.00 10.07 -13.72
N ARG A 79 10.62 9.00 -13.18
CA ARG A 79 9.95 7.90 -12.47
C ARG A 79 10.64 7.60 -11.12
N PRO A 80 10.64 8.56 -10.17
CA PRO A 80 11.38 8.41 -8.92
C PRO A 80 10.78 7.37 -7.96
N ARG A 81 9.45 7.14 -8.00
CA ARG A 81 8.74 6.30 -7.02
C ARG A 81 8.45 4.89 -7.54
N SER A 82 8.18 3.97 -6.60
CA SER A 82 7.83 2.57 -6.88
C SER A 82 6.41 2.42 -7.45
N PHE A 83 6.17 1.30 -8.14
CA PHE A 83 4.88 0.97 -8.77
C PHE A 83 4.08 0.03 -7.87
N LYS A 84 2.75 0.20 -7.78
CA LYS A 84 1.86 -0.64 -6.95
C LYS A 84 1.47 -1.96 -7.63
N ALA A 85 2.47 -2.65 -8.18
CA ALA A 85 2.26 -3.85 -8.99
C ALA A 85 2.24 -5.15 -8.18
N GLY A 86 1.88 -6.26 -8.82
CA GLY A 86 1.86 -7.60 -8.23
C GLY A 86 3.22 -8.10 -7.82
N LYS A 87 4.10 -8.15 -8.82
CA LYS A 87 5.44 -8.73 -8.77
C LYS A 87 6.45 -7.65 -9.09
N VAL A 88 7.59 -7.67 -8.42
CA VAL A 88 8.69 -6.79 -8.84
C VAL A 88 9.29 -7.37 -10.12
N THR A 89 9.17 -6.61 -11.20
CA THR A 89 9.82 -6.88 -12.48
C THR A 89 10.68 -5.70 -12.86
N ARG A 90 11.36 -5.74 -14.00
CA ARG A 90 12.33 -4.69 -14.28
C ARG A 90 11.75 -3.26 -14.34
N CYS A 91 10.81 -2.97 -15.24
CA CYS A 91 10.25 -1.62 -15.28
C CYS A 91 9.28 -1.31 -14.12
N VAL A 92 9.17 -2.18 -13.11
CA VAL A 92 8.23 -2.13 -12.00
C VAL A 92 9.01 -2.24 -10.69
N PHE A 93 9.34 -1.09 -10.09
CA PHE A 93 10.30 -1.04 -8.99
C PHE A 93 9.77 -1.60 -7.67
N CYS A 94 10.67 -2.25 -6.92
CA CYS A 94 10.47 -2.70 -5.55
C CYS A 94 10.11 -1.53 -4.61
N SER A 95 9.23 -1.78 -3.64
CA SER A 95 8.88 -0.85 -2.55
C SER A 95 10.09 -0.38 -1.73
N ASN A 96 11.07 -1.25 -1.53
CA ASN A 96 12.26 -0.96 -0.73
C ASN A 96 13.36 -0.23 -1.53
N ARG A 97 13.08 0.25 -2.75
CA ARG A 97 14.06 0.92 -3.62
C ARG A 97 14.93 1.93 -2.88
N ASP A 98 14.31 2.78 -2.05
CA ASP A 98 14.95 3.90 -1.37
C ASP A 98 15.79 3.48 -0.15
N THR A 99 15.57 2.27 0.37
CA THR A 99 16.21 1.77 1.60
C THR A 99 16.93 0.43 1.40
N CYS A 100 17.07 -0.03 0.16
CA CYS A 100 17.62 -1.35 -0.16
C CYS A 100 19.15 -1.35 -0.02
N GLU A 101 19.66 -2.13 0.93
CA GLU A 101 21.11 -2.27 1.16
C GLU A 101 21.84 -2.84 -0.06
N LEU A 102 21.23 -3.78 -0.79
CA LEU A 102 21.83 -4.35 -1.99
C LEU A 102 21.97 -3.29 -3.09
N ARG A 103 20.97 -2.41 -3.21
CA ARG A 103 20.99 -1.35 -4.21
C ARG A 103 22.07 -0.33 -3.89
N MET A 104 22.15 0.11 -2.64
CA MET A 104 23.19 1.04 -2.17
C MET A 104 24.59 0.50 -2.43
N LEU A 105 24.82 -0.80 -2.17
CA LEU A 105 26.11 -1.43 -2.47
C LEU A 105 26.37 -1.51 -3.98
N ALA A 106 25.39 -1.87 -4.79
CA ALA A 106 25.58 -1.92 -6.24
C ALA A 106 25.91 -0.53 -6.83
N ASP A 107 25.34 0.54 -6.27
CA ASP A 107 25.69 1.92 -6.61
C ASP A 107 27.11 2.29 -6.12
N GLU A 108 27.46 1.96 -4.88
CA GLU A 108 28.80 2.22 -4.29
C GLU A 108 29.93 1.54 -5.08
N TYR A 109 29.68 0.33 -5.58
CA TYR A 109 30.64 -0.43 -6.40
C TYR A 109 30.53 -0.15 -7.91
N GLU A 110 29.68 0.80 -8.32
CA GLU A 110 29.50 1.24 -9.72
C GLU A 110 29.18 0.08 -10.68
N ILE A 111 28.24 -0.78 -10.31
CA ILE A 111 27.82 -1.90 -11.16
C ILE A 111 26.98 -1.37 -12.33
N ASN A 112 27.57 -1.36 -13.54
CA ASN A 112 26.93 -0.87 -14.78
C ASN A 112 26.67 -1.98 -15.82
N ASP A 113 27.19 -3.17 -15.56
CA ASP A 113 27.03 -4.39 -16.34
C ASP A 113 26.95 -5.58 -15.39
N LEU A 114 26.36 -6.70 -15.84
CA LEU A 114 26.35 -7.93 -15.06
C LEU A 114 27.39 -8.94 -15.52
N GLU A 115 27.72 -8.99 -16.82
CA GLU A 115 28.56 -10.03 -17.47
C GLU A 115 28.11 -11.48 -17.28
N VAL A 116 27.13 -11.71 -16.40
CA VAL A 116 26.46 -12.97 -16.14
C VAL A 116 25.03 -12.92 -16.68
N PRO A 117 24.46 -14.06 -17.13
CA PRO A 117 23.11 -14.09 -17.65
C PRO A 117 22.11 -13.71 -16.56
N ILE A 118 21.00 -13.07 -16.96
CA ILE A 118 19.90 -12.78 -16.05
C ILE A 118 18.99 -14.00 -15.95
N ILE A 119 18.74 -14.41 -14.71
CA ILE A 119 17.92 -15.57 -14.37
C ILE A 119 16.73 -15.08 -13.56
N TYR A 120 15.60 -14.85 -14.24
CA TYR A 120 14.36 -14.50 -13.55
C TYR A 120 13.68 -15.77 -13.05
N LYS A 121 13.50 -15.87 -11.72
CA LYS A 121 12.93 -17.07 -11.09
C LYS A 121 11.42 -17.21 -11.30
N ASN A 122 10.73 -16.10 -11.60
CA ASN A 122 9.28 -16.02 -11.76
C ASN A 122 8.50 -16.73 -10.63
N LEU A 123 8.95 -16.55 -9.39
CA LEU A 123 8.24 -17.06 -8.23
C LEU A 123 6.97 -16.23 -8.02
N GLU A 124 5.88 -16.90 -7.66
CA GLU A 124 4.68 -16.20 -7.19
C GLU A 124 4.98 -15.41 -5.92
N VAL A 125 4.36 -14.25 -5.80
CA VAL A 125 4.41 -13.45 -4.57
C VAL A 125 3.40 -14.05 -3.61
N GLU A 126 3.86 -14.48 -2.44
CA GLU A 126 2.96 -15.08 -1.47
C GLU A 126 2.22 -13.98 -0.70
N GLN A 127 0.89 -13.99 -0.82
CA GLN A 127 -0.03 -13.03 -0.20
C GLN A 127 -1.14 -13.71 0.63
N ILE A 128 -0.98 -15.02 0.89
CA ILE A 128 -1.94 -15.83 1.66
C ILE A 128 -2.04 -15.41 3.12
N ASP A 129 -0.95 -14.86 3.68
CA ASP A 129 -0.91 -14.41 5.06
C ASP A 129 -1.43 -12.98 5.21
N PRO A 130 -1.99 -12.62 6.38
CA PRO A 130 -2.37 -11.24 6.64
C PRO A 130 -1.12 -10.34 6.79
N PHE A 131 -1.30 -9.06 6.50
CA PHE A 131 -0.36 -7.95 6.72
C PHE A 131 0.94 -7.89 5.91
N MET A 132 1.50 -9.01 5.46
CA MET A 132 2.80 -9.01 4.78
C MET A 132 2.78 -9.75 3.46
N ASP A 133 3.55 -9.23 2.51
CA ASP A 133 3.80 -9.85 1.21
C ASP A 133 5.22 -10.37 1.14
N ARG A 134 5.37 -11.57 0.55
CA ARG A 134 6.65 -12.23 0.39
C ARG A 134 6.99 -12.42 -1.07
N ASP A 135 7.88 -11.56 -1.57
CA ASP A 135 8.40 -11.65 -2.94
C ASP A 135 9.82 -12.26 -2.91
N TYR A 136 9.88 -13.58 -3.04
CA TYR A 136 11.15 -14.30 -3.01
C TYR A 136 12.01 -14.11 -4.27
N ASN A 137 11.51 -13.43 -5.31
CA ASN A 137 12.35 -12.96 -6.41
C ASN A 137 13.36 -11.88 -5.96
N LEU A 138 13.13 -11.26 -4.80
CA LEU A 138 14.01 -10.25 -4.18
C LEU A 138 14.93 -10.85 -3.11
N CYS A 139 14.80 -12.14 -2.80
CA CYS A 139 15.52 -12.75 -1.69
C CYS A 139 16.94 -13.14 -2.10
N ILE A 140 17.92 -12.63 -1.35
CA ILE A 140 19.35 -12.98 -1.48
C ILE A 140 19.80 -14.06 -0.48
N LEU A 141 18.86 -14.74 0.19
CA LEU A 141 19.15 -15.84 1.13
C LEU A 141 20.13 -15.45 2.25
N CYS A 142 20.06 -14.21 2.76
CA CYS A 142 21.00 -13.73 3.79
C CYS A 142 20.74 -14.29 5.20
N GLY A 143 19.59 -14.95 5.42
CA GLY A 143 19.20 -15.58 6.69
C GLY A 143 18.93 -14.61 7.84
N ARG A 144 18.85 -13.28 7.62
CA ARG A 144 18.53 -12.32 8.70
C ARG A 144 17.13 -12.55 9.27
N CYS A 145 16.15 -12.81 8.41
CA CYS A 145 14.75 -13.03 8.79
C CYS A 145 14.56 -14.32 9.62
N ALA A 146 15.23 -15.42 9.25
CA ALA A 146 15.20 -16.66 10.03
C ALA A 146 15.82 -16.46 11.43
N ARG A 147 17.04 -15.91 11.49
CA ARG A 147 17.75 -15.67 12.76
C ARG A 147 17.05 -14.69 13.69
N ILE A 148 16.42 -13.62 13.16
CA ILE A 148 15.67 -12.70 14.02
C ILE A 148 14.38 -13.35 14.54
N CYS A 149 13.73 -14.20 13.74
CA CYS A 149 12.52 -14.91 14.16
C CYS A 149 12.82 -15.82 15.37
N GLU A 150 13.92 -16.57 15.31
CA GLU A 150 14.42 -17.37 16.43
C GLU A 150 14.81 -16.50 17.63
N LYS A 151 15.58 -15.42 17.42
CA LYS A 151 16.01 -14.54 18.53
C LYS A 151 14.86 -13.87 19.27
N ILE A 152 13.82 -13.40 18.57
CA ILE A 152 12.74 -12.60 19.18
C ILE A 152 11.72 -13.49 19.91
N HIS A 153 11.43 -14.68 19.39
CA HIS A 153 10.36 -15.54 19.92
C HIS A 153 10.81 -16.94 20.38
N GLU A 154 12.10 -17.30 20.25
CA GLU A 154 12.70 -18.59 20.65
C GLU A 154 12.04 -19.83 19.98
N LYS A 155 11.37 -19.63 18.84
CA LYS A 155 10.53 -20.67 18.19
C LYS A 155 10.78 -20.88 16.69
N GLY A 156 11.59 -20.02 16.05
CA GLY A 156 12.02 -20.19 14.65
C GLY A 156 10.90 -20.53 13.65
N THR A 157 9.89 -19.67 13.50
CA THR A 157 8.74 -19.95 12.61
C THR A 157 9.11 -20.06 11.13
N ILE A 158 10.13 -19.32 10.70
CA ILE A 158 10.64 -19.33 9.34
C ILE A 158 12.10 -19.74 9.34
N ASP A 159 12.48 -20.54 8.35
CA ASP A 159 13.86 -20.98 8.13
C ASP A 159 14.12 -21.24 6.64
N PHE A 160 15.35 -21.66 6.30
CA PHE A 160 15.70 -22.14 4.98
C PHE A 160 15.00 -23.47 4.69
N ILE A 161 14.22 -23.50 3.62
CA ILE A 161 13.61 -24.71 3.06
C ILE A 161 14.22 -25.01 1.69
N ASN A 162 14.12 -26.27 1.27
CA ASN A 162 14.73 -26.81 0.06
C ASN A 162 16.27 -26.67 0.02
N ARG A 163 16.89 -26.91 -1.15
CA ARG A 163 18.35 -26.83 -1.36
C ARG A 163 18.68 -26.35 -2.78
N GLY A 164 19.90 -25.88 -2.98
CA GLY A 164 20.39 -25.46 -4.29
C GLY A 164 19.61 -24.29 -4.87
N LYS A 165 19.25 -24.36 -6.16
CA LYS A 165 18.51 -23.30 -6.86
C LYS A 165 17.10 -23.06 -6.30
N ASP A 166 16.51 -24.06 -5.65
CA ASP A 166 15.15 -24.02 -5.11
C ASP A 166 15.12 -23.58 -3.63
N ALA A 167 16.29 -23.28 -3.06
CA ALA A 167 16.41 -22.80 -1.68
C ALA A 167 15.68 -21.46 -1.50
N ARG A 168 14.85 -21.37 -0.46
CA ARG A 168 14.12 -20.16 -0.08
C ARG A 168 13.85 -20.11 1.41
N ILE A 169 13.46 -18.95 1.90
CA ILE A 169 12.93 -18.82 3.25
C ILE A 169 11.47 -19.26 3.23
N GLY A 170 11.02 -19.99 4.22
CA GLY A 170 9.63 -20.41 4.34
C GLY A 170 9.31 -21.02 5.70
N THR A 171 8.05 -21.34 5.91
CA THR A 171 7.57 -22.11 7.07
C THR A 171 7.76 -23.61 6.83
N ALA A 172 7.65 -24.40 7.90
CA ALA A 172 7.60 -25.85 7.77
C ALA A 172 6.45 -26.28 6.84
N PHE A 173 6.77 -27.12 5.84
CA PHE A 173 5.82 -27.58 4.81
C PHE A 173 5.17 -26.47 3.99
N ASN A 174 5.73 -25.25 3.98
CA ASN A 174 5.20 -24.09 3.27
C ASN A 174 3.74 -23.75 3.63
N ARG A 175 3.35 -23.96 4.90
CA ARG A 175 2.02 -23.60 5.40
C ARG A 175 1.89 -22.07 5.58
N PRO A 176 0.68 -21.52 5.51
CA PRO A 176 0.42 -20.14 5.94
C PRO A 176 0.97 -19.89 7.35
N HIS A 177 1.47 -18.69 7.62
CA HIS A 177 1.95 -18.29 8.94
C HIS A 177 0.83 -18.31 9.98
N THR A 178 -0.41 -18.08 9.58
CA THR A 178 -1.62 -18.26 10.44
C THR A 178 -1.71 -19.68 11.02
N ASP A 179 -1.20 -20.69 10.31
CA ASP A 179 -1.23 -22.10 10.72
C ASP A 179 0.04 -22.50 11.50
N THR A 180 0.87 -21.53 11.87
CA THR A 180 2.14 -21.73 12.56
C THR A 180 2.20 -20.92 13.86
N ASN A 181 3.33 -21.00 14.57
CA ASN A 181 3.58 -20.18 15.76
C ASN A 181 3.95 -18.71 15.45
N CYS A 182 3.68 -18.20 14.24
CA CYS A 182 3.95 -16.80 13.90
C CYS A 182 3.11 -15.87 14.78
N ARG A 183 3.73 -14.79 15.29
CA ARG A 183 3.05 -13.75 16.06
C ARG A 183 2.85 -12.44 15.29
N PHE A 184 3.23 -12.42 14.01
CA PHE A 184 3.15 -11.24 13.15
C PHE A 184 3.78 -9.98 13.78
N CYS A 185 4.93 -10.12 14.44
CA CYS A 185 5.65 -8.99 15.06
C CYS A 185 6.36 -8.08 14.04
N GLY A 186 6.53 -8.54 12.81
CA GLY A 186 7.16 -7.80 11.71
C GLY A 186 8.69 -7.71 11.77
N ALA A 187 9.36 -8.35 12.73
CA ALA A 187 10.83 -8.28 12.84
C ALA A 187 11.55 -8.79 11.58
N CYS A 188 10.99 -9.80 10.90
CA CYS A 188 11.51 -10.32 9.62
C CYS A 188 11.38 -9.31 8.47
N VAL A 189 10.35 -8.45 8.50
CA VAL A 189 10.14 -7.36 7.53
C VAL A 189 11.16 -6.25 7.80
N ASP A 190 11.30 -5.83 9.05
CA ASP A 190 12.16 -4.69 9.41
C ASP A 190 13.67 -4.97 9.23
N ILE A 191 14.11 -6.24 9.33
CA ILE A 191 15.53 -6.61 9.18
C ILE A 191 15.94 -6.98 7.74
N CYS A 192 14.97 -7.10 6.83
CA CYS A 192 15.20 -7.56 5.46
C CYS A 192 16.03 -6.52 4.67
N PRO A 193 17.21 -6.87 4.12
CA PRO A 193 18.07 -5.90 3.44
C PRO A 193 17.61 -5.55 2.02
N THR A 194 16.64 -6.28 1.45
CA THR A 194 16.21 -6.10 0.05
C THR A 194 14.76 -5.64 -0.10
N GLY A 195 13.83 -6.25 0.63
CA GLY A 195 12.38 -6.09 0.44
C GLY A 195 11.63 -7.37 0.09
N ALA A 196 12.30 -8.53 0.14
CA ALA A 196 11.65 -9.83 -0.04
C ALA A 196 10.53 -10.10 0.95
N MET A 197 10.62 -9.53 2.16
CA MET A 197 9.53 -9.47 3.12
C MET A 197 9.11 -8.00 3.23
N SER A 198 7.82 -7.72 3.01
CA SER A 198 7.31 -6.34 2.97
C SER A 198 5.97 -6.23 3.69
N ASP A 199 5.74 -5.08 4.31
CA ASP A 199 4.45 -4.71 4.89
C ASP A 199 3.47 -4.37 3.76
N ARG A 200 2.37 -5.10 3.63
CA ARG A 200 1.41 -4.97 2.52
C ARG A 200 0.86 -3.55 2.39
N PHE A 201 0.62 -2.89 3.52
CA PHE A 201 0.12 -1.52 3.57
C PHE A 201 1.26 -0.52 3.39
N ALA A 202 2.28 -0.59 4.25
CA ALA A 202 3.29 0.47 4.36
C ALA A 202 4.25 0.53 3.16
N LYS A 203 4.45 -0.58 2.44
CA LYS A 203 5.51 -0.69 1.41
C LYS A 203 5.36 0.30 0.26
N TRP A 204 4.16 0.78 -0.04
CA TRP A 204 3.93 1.69 -1.17
C TRP A 204 4.30 3.15 -0.89
N TYR A 205 4.42 3.54 0.38
CA TYR A 205 4.79 4.90 0.77
C TYR A 205 6.30 5.18 0.60
N GLY A 206 7.14 4.14 0.52
CA GLY A 206 8.60 4.26 0.39
C GLY A 206 9.29 4.62 1.73
N ALA A 207 10.47 5.26 1.65
CA ALA A 207 11.21 5.66 2.85
C ALA A 207 10.44 6.72 3.67
N PRO A 208 10.43 6.64 5.01
CA PRO A 208 9.87 7.68 5.86
C PRO A 208 10.76 8.93 5.87
N ASP A 209 10.15 10.09 6.11
CA ASP A 209 10.87 11.36 6.29
C ASP A 209 11.60 11.36 7.65
N TRP A 210 10.98 10.77 8.67
CA TRP A 210 11.54 10.63 10.01
C TRP A 210 10.81 9.55 10.82
N VAL A 211 11.32 9.25 12.01
CA VAL A 211 10.80 8.19 12.90
C VAL A 211 10.56 8.76 14.30
N GLN A 212 9.40 8.44 14.89
CA GLN A 212 9.04 8.82 16.26
C GLN A 212 8.88 7.59 17.14
N GLU A 213 9.69 7.48 18.20
CA GLU A 213 9.40 6.51 19.27
C GLU A 213 8.21 6.99 20.10
N SER A 214 7.23 6.11 20.31
CA SER A 214 6.03 6.35 21.12
C SER A 214 5.56 5.05 21.80
N THR A 215 4.39 5.10 22.44
CA THR A 215 3.79 3.97 23.17
C THR A 215 2.46 3.56 22.55
N CYS A 216 2.26 2.27 22.28
CA CYS A 216 0.96 1.74 21.89
C CYS A 216 0.00 1.73 23.10
N VAL A 217 -1.16 2.36 22.97
CA VAL A 217 -2.17 2.48 24.03
C VAL A 217 -3.43 1.66 23.77
N VAL A 218 -3.42 0.76 22.77
CA VAL A 218 -4.59 -0.06 22.42
C VAL A 218 -4.89 -1.11 23.50
N CYS A 219 -3.87 -1.57 24.23
CA CYS A 219 -4.05 -2.51 25.34
C CYS A 219 -3.16 -2.17 26.54
N PRO A 220 -3.44 -2.74 27.74
CA PRO A 220 -2.71 -2.46 28.97
C PRO A 220 -1.19 -2.70 28.96
N LEU A 221 -0.64 -3.43 27.98
CA LEU A 221 0.80 -3.74 27.94
C LEU A 221 1.68 -2.50 27.71
N GLY A 222 1.22 -1.51 26.95
CA GLY A 222 1.97 -0.27 26.70
C GLY A 222 3.32 -0.49 25.99
N CYS A 223 3.31 -1.23 24.88
CA CYS A 223 4.54 -1.54 24.12
C CYS A 223 5.17 -0.27 23.50
N SER A 224 6.49 -0.17 23.57
CA SER A 224 7.25 0.89 22.88
C SER A 224 7.39 0.55 21.40
N LEU A 225 7.12 1.51 20.52
CA LEU A 225 7.22 1.33 19.08
C LEU A 225 7.69 2.60 18.37
N ASN A 226 8.20 2.43 17.16
CA ASN A 226 8.65 3.49 16.28
C ASN A 226 7.62 3.71 15.17
N PHE A 227 6.94 4.84 15.16
CA PHE A 227 6.12 5.27 14.03
C PHE A 227 7.01 5.83 12.92
N LYS A 228 6.80 5.35 11.70
CA LYS A 228 7.45 5.82 10.47
C LYS A 228 6.56 6.89 9.86
N ILE A 229 7.05 8.12 9.73
CA ILE A 229 6.24 9.27 9.33
C ILE A 229 6.62 9.72 7.92
N LYS A 230 5.61 10.03 7.11
CA LYS A 230 5.77 10.63 5.79
C LYS A 230 4.60 11.53 5.47
N ASP A 231 4.87 12.73 4.95
CA ASP A 231 3.83 13.71 4.60
C ASP A 231 2.85 13.98 5.78
N GLY A 232 3.36 13.99 7.02
CA GLY A 232 2.59 14.19 8.25
C GLY A 232 1.74 12.99 8.72
N LYS A 233 1.74 11.88 7.97
CA LYS A 233 0.97 10.66 8.26
C LYS A 233 1.87 9.55 8.82
N ALA A 234 1.32 8.73 9.72
CA ALA A 234 1.99 7.54 10.22
C ALA A 234 1.83 6.38 9.23
N ILE A 235 2.79 6.22 8.31
CA ILE A 235 2.73 5.25 7.21
C ILE A 235 3.10 3.82 7.61
N GLY A 236 3.75 3.65 8.76
CA GLY A 236 4.19 2.35 9.24
C GLY A 236 4.59 2.38 10.71
N ALA A 237 4.79 1.21 11.31
CA ALA A 237 5.32 1.07 12.66
C ALA A 237 6.41 -0.01 12.70
N SER A 238 7.32 0.04 13.67
CA SER A 238 8.29 -1.02 13.93
C SER A 238 8.61 -1.12 15.42
N MET A 239 9.28 -2.19 15.84
CA MET A 239 9.79 -2.31 17.21
C MET A 239 10.81 -1.19 17.49
N SER A 240 10.90 -0.74 18.75
CA SER A 240 11.89 0.27 19.15
C SER A 240 13.32 -0.29 19.14
N ALA A 241 13.47 -1.59 19.37
CA ALA A 241 14.73 -2.32 19.29
C ALA A 241 14.50 -3.79 18.89
N PHE A 242 15.51 -4.44 18.32
CA PHE A 242 15.50 -5.87 18.01
C PHE A 242 15.83 -6.73 19.26
N SER A 243 15.02 -6.58 20.31
CA SER A 243 15.13 -7.32 21.57
C SER A 243 13.78 -7.89 22.02
N ARG A 244 13.81 -8.80 23.00
CA ARG A 244 12.62 -9.47 23.54
C ARG A 244 11.70 -8.51 24.32
N GLU A 245 12.28 -7.50 24.95
CA GLU A 245 11.57 -6.51 25.78
C GLU A 245 10.84 -5.46 24.92
N ALA A 246 11.33 -5.24 23.69
CA ALA A 246 10.78 -4.26 22.74
C ALA A 246 9.75 -4.87 21.77
N ARG A 247 9.30 -6.12 22.01
CA ARG A 247 8.32 -6.82 21.17
C ARG A 247 7.01 -6.06 21.07
N ILE A 248 6.45 -6.07 19.87
CA ILE A 248 5.12 -5.54 19.56
C ILE A 248 4.30 -6.63 18.87
N CYS A 249 2.97 -6.56 19.03
CA CYS A 249 2.04 -7.47 18.37
C CYS A 249 1.66 -6.96 16.96
N ALA A 250 0.90 -7.77 16.23
CA ALA A 250 0.38 -7.42 14.90
C ALA A 250 -0.40 -6.10 14.88
N ILE A 251 -1.16 -5.79 15.96
CA ILE A 251 -1.88 -4.52 16.07
C ILE A 251 -0.91 -3.34 16.04
N GLY A 252 0.11 -3.39 16.91
CA GLY A 252 1.12 -2.34 16.99
C GLY A 252 1.93 -2.20 15.71
N ARG A 253 2.25 -3.33 15.04
CA ARG A 253 3.12 -3.34 13.85
C ARG A 253 2.40 -2.94 12.56
N PHE A 254 1.20 -3.47 12.32
CA PHE A 254 0.54 -3.43 11.02
C PHE A 254 -0.80 -2.69 11.04
N VAL A 255 -1.56 -2.78 12.13
CA VAL A 255 -2.93 -2.24 12.20
C VAL A 255 -2.94 -0.75 12.54
N LEU A 256 -2.09 -0.30 13.46
CA LEU A 256 -2.08 1.11 13.90
C LEU A 256 -1.90 2.10 12.73
N PRO A 257 -0.93 1.94 11.82
CA PRO A 257 -0.81 2.81 10.65
C PRO A 257 -2.06 2.83 9.77
N GLN A 258 -2.70 1.67 9.57
CA GLN A 258 -3.92 1.55 8.78
C GLN A 258 -5.11 2.24 9.45
N LEU A 259 -5.23 2.09 10.78
CA LEU A 259 -6.26 2.72 11.59
C LEU A 259 -6.16 4.25 11.56
N LEU A 260 -4.95 4.79 11.69
CA LEU A 260 -4.70 6.23 11.72
C LEU A 260 -4.99 6.91 10.37
N ASN A 261 -4.74 6.19 9.27
CA ASN A 261 -4.96 6.67 7.90
C ASN A 261 -6.27 6.12 7.29
N ASN A 262 -7.15 5.54 8.10
CA ASN A 262 -8.36 4.93 7.57
C ASN A 262 -9.27 6.03 6.96
N PRO A 263 -9.71 5.88 5.70
CA PRO A 263 -10.55 6.89 5.03
C PRO A 263 -11.91 7.14 5.71
N ALA A 264 -12.41 6.19 6.52
CA ALA A 264 -13.64 6.35 7.29
C ALA A 264 -13.47 7.30 8.48
N ARG A 265 -12.23 7.67 8.85
CA ARG A 265 -11.97 8.55 9.98
C ARG A 265 -12.69 9.89 9.78
N ARG A 266 -13.40 10.33 10.82
CA ARG A 266 -14.10 11.62 10.85
C ARG A 266 -13.09 12.75 11.01
N LEU A 267 -13.14 13.69 10.06
CA LEU A 267 -12.28 14.87 10.01
C LEU A 267 -13.05 16.19 10.23
N SER A 268 -14.35 16.09 10.52
CA SER A 268 -15.23 17.23 10.80
C SER A 268 -16.08 16.98 12.04
N HIS A 269 -16.38 18.04 12.78
CA HIS A 269 -17.38 18.00 13.85
C HIS A 269 -18.77 18.11 13.24
N GLN A 270 -19.78 17.63 13.96
CA GLN A 270 -21.15 17.65 13.49
C GLN A 270 -22.12 18.01 14.62
N VAL A 271 -23.21 18.67 14.26
CA VAL A 271 -24.31 18.99 15.18
C VAL A 271 -25.62 18.52 14.60
N ARG A 272 -26.53 18.10 15.48
CA ARG A 272 -27.86 17.64 15.07
C ARG A 272 -28.77 18.82 14.78
N ILE A 273 -29.36 18.78 13.60
CA ILE A 273 -30.56 19.49 13.20
C ILE A 273 -31.70 18.48 13.04
N GLU A 274 -32.95 18.95 12.93
CA GLU A 274 -34.20 18.14 12.95
C GLU A 274 -34.05 16.70 12.44
N ASP A 275 -33.66 16.52 11.18
CA ASP A 275 -33.61 15.20 10.52
C ASP A 275 -32.19 14.57 10.41
N GLY A 276 -31.14 15.17 10.97
CA GLY A 276 -29.79 14.60 10.83
C GLY A 276 -28.62 15.43 11.37
N LEU A 277 -27.41 14.88 11.20
CA LEU A 277 -26.15 15.55 11.53
C LEU A 277 -25.64 16.34 10.33
N ILE A 278 -25.26 17.60 10.57
CA ILE A 278 -24.57 18.45 9.59
C ILE A 278 -23.18 18.81 10.09
N GLU A 279 -22.24 19.06 9.17
CA GLU A 279 -20.91 19.55 9.53
C GLU A 279 -20.99 20.90 10.24
N ALA A 280 -20.18 21.06 11.28
CA ALA A 280 -20.12 22.25 12.10
C ALA A 280 -18.67 22.64 12.37
N SER A 281 -18.46 23.93 12.63
CA SER A 281 -17.16 24.41 13.12
C SER A 281 -16.89 23.84 14.53
N TYR A 282 -15.62 23.70 14.91
CA TYR A 282 -15.25 23.26 16.26
C TYR A 282 -15.89 24.15 17.35
N LYS A 283 -15.88 25.47 17.14
CA LYS A 283 -16.48 26.43 18.07
C LYS A 283 -17.97 26.15 18.24
N GLU A 284 -18.71 26.02 17.14
CA GLU A 284 -20.15 25.76 17.17
C GLU A 284 -20.48 24.43 17.86
N ALA A 285 -19.74 23.36 17.53
CA ALA A 285 -19.95 22.06 18.15
C ALA A 285 -19.71 22.09 19.67
N VAL A 286 -18.65 22.78 20.13
CA VAL A 286 -18.38 22.99 21.57
C VAL A 286 -19.47 23.84 22.23
N GLU A 287 -19.94 24.89 21.58
CA GLU A 287 -21.03 25.74 22.09
C GLU A 287 -22.34 24.98 22.22
N ARG A 288 -22.69 24.17 21.22
CA ARG A 288 -23.87 23.32 21.23
C ARG A 288 -23.79 22.25 22.31
N ALA A 289 -22.64 21.59 22.45
CA ALA A 289 -22.42 20.58 23.49
C ALA A 289 -22.54 21.19 24.89
N ALA A 290 -21.91 22.34 25.14
CA ALA A 290 -22.01 23.05 26.43
C ALA A 290 -23.47 23.40 26.76
N GLY A 291 -24.21 23.97 25.80
CA GLY A 291 -25.61 24.36 26.01
C GLY A 291 -26.54 23.19 26.29
N ILE A 292 -26.31 22.02 25.66
CA ILE A 292 -27.08 20.80 25.95
C ILE A 292 -26.76 20.28 27.35
N LEU A 293 -25.47 20.17 27.68
CA LEU A 293 -25.01 19.61 28.95
C LEU A 293 -25.42 20.45 30.17
N GLU A 294 -25.68 21.75 30.02
CA GLU A 294 -26.17 22.59 31.12
C GLU A 294 -27.46 22.07 31.78
N ALA A 295 -28.34 21.43 31.02
CA ALA A 295 -29.61 20.90 31.51
C ALA A 295 -29.48 19.59 32.29
N TYR A 296 -28.36 18.87 32.18
CA TYR A 296 -28.21 17.51 32.69
C TYR A 296 -26.99 17.39 33.59
N ARG A 297 -27.09 17.84 34.85
CA ARG A 297 -26.02 17.75 35.86
C ARG A 297 -26.39 16.77 36.99
N GLY A 298 -25.42 16.42 37.83
CA GLY A 298 -25.64 15.50 38.94
C GLY A 298 -25.82 14.05 38.48
N ASP A 299 -26.71 13.33 39.15
CA ASP A 299 -26.98 11.91 38.92
C ASP A 299 -27.57 11.58 37.55
N GLN A 300 -27.93 12.59 36.75
CA GLN A 300 -28.48 12.44 35.40
C GLN A 300 -27.41 12.41 34.30
N PHE A 301 -26.15 12.70 34.62
CA PHE A 301 -25.04 12.74 33.66
C PHE A 301 -24.07 11.59 33.86
N ALA A 302 -23.59 10.99 32.78
CA ALA A 302 -22.44 10.08 32.79
C ALA A 302 -21.41 10.45 31.71
N LEU A 303 -20.14 10.13 31.98
CA LEU A 303 -19.06 10.18 31.00
C LEU A 303 -18.37 8.82 30.93
N ILE A 304 -18.28 8.27 29.72
CA ILE A 304 -17.59 7.00 29.46
C ILE A 304 -16.39 7.26 28.53
N ALA A 305 -15.19 6.92 28.99
CA ALA A 305 -13.96 7.07 28.24
C ALA A 305 -13.29 5.71 27.97
N HIS A 306 -12.39 5.62 26.99
CA HIS A 306 -11.62 4.39 26.78
C HIS A 306 -10.46 4.29 27.78
N SER A 307 -10.08 3.06 28.16
CA SER A 307 -8.96 2.84 29.09
C SER A 307 -7.57 3.11 28.49
N GLY A 308 -7.45 3.17 27.17
CA GLY A 308 -6.22 3.58 26.48
C GLY A 308 -5.90 5.08 26.52
N ALA A 309 -6.66 5.89 27.26
CA ALA A 309 -6.48 7.34 27.29
C ALA A 309 -5.25 7.70 28.14
N THR A 310 -4.62 8.83 27.85
CA THR A 310 -3.48 9.28 28.65
C THR A 310 -3.91 9.55 30.09
N ARG A 311 -2.97 9.48 31.02
CA ARG A 311 -3.25 9.73 32.45
C ARG A 311 -3.74 11.16 32.67
N GLU A 312 -3.19 12.10 31.90
CA GLU A 312 -3.60 13.50 31.85
C GLU A 312 -5.04 13.64 31.35
N GLU A 313 -5.42 12.92 30.29
CA GLU A 313 -6.81 12.89 29.79
C GLU A 313 -7.77 12.34 30.82
N ILE A 314 -7.50 11.15 31.37
CA ILE A 314 -8.36 10.55 32.39
C ILE A 314 -8.52 11.48 33.59
N TYR A 315 -7.46 12.17 34.01
CA TYR A 315 -7.55 13.17 35.09
C TYR A 315 -8.50 14.31 34.74
N ILE A 316 -8.37 14.91 33.54
CA ILE A 316 -9.23 16.02 33.10
C ILE A 316 -10.68 15.57 32.95
N LEU A 317 -10.93 14.39 32.39
CA LEU A 317 -12.27 13.85 32.21
C LEU A 317 -12.96 13.56 33.56
N LYS A 318 -12.24 12.98 34.53
CA LYS A 318 -12.73 12.81 35.91
C LYS A 318 -12.99 14.15 36.58
N LYS A 319 -12.06 15.10 36.44
CA LYS A 319 -12.19 16.46 36.97
C LYS A 319 -13.41 17.17 36.39
N PHE A 320 -13.64 17.07 35.08
CA PHE A 320 -14.82 17.62 34.42
C PHE A 320 -16.11 17.01 34.95
N THR A 321 -16.19 15.68 34.99
CA THR A 321 -17.38 14.96 35.47
C THR A 321 -17.75 15.37 36.89
N LYS A 322 -16.75 15.46 37.78
CA LYS A 322 -16.96 15.81 39.19
C LYS A 322 -17.15 17.32 39.43
N GLU A 323 -16.31 18.17 38.87
CA GLU A 323 -16.29 19.61 39.19
C GLU A 323 -17.26 20.43 38.35
N VAL A 324 -17.45 20.09 37.07
CA VAL A 324 -18.32 20.81 36.13
C VAL A 324 -19.72 20.22 36.15
N MET A 325 -19.81 18.91 35.88
CA MET A 325 -21.10 18.21 35.77
C MET A 325 -21.69 17.79 37.11
N LYS A 326 -20.92 17.90 38.21
CA LYS A 326 -21.33 17.52 39.57
C LYS A 326 -21.81 16.07 39.68
N SER A 327 -21.25 15.18 38.86
CA SER A 327 -21.61 13.77 38.77
C SER A 327 -20.46 12.89 39.25
N ASP A 328 -20.79 11.76 39.87
CA ASP A 328 -19.84 10.70 40.20
C ASP A 328 -19.85 9.56 39.16
N ASN A 329 -20.67 9.66 38.10
CA ASN A 329 -20.84 8.64 37.07
C ASN A 329 -19.78 8.74 35.96
N PHE A 330 -18.52 8.46 36.32
CA PHE A 330 -17.42 8.31 35.36
C PHE A 330 -17.06 6.83 35.19
N ALA A 331 -16.95 6.36 33.94
CA ALA A 331 -16.52 4.99 33.65
C ALA A 331 -15.42 4.91 32.59
N LEU A 332 -14.63 3.84 32.68
CA LEU A 332 -13.67 3.43 31.66
C LEU A 332 -14.16 2.17 30.95
N ALA A 333 -14.20 2.22 29.63
CA ALA A 333 -14.42 1.08 28.76
C ALA A 333 -13.08 0.42 28.42
N THR A 334 -12.95 -0.87 28.74
CA THR A 334 -11.77 -1.69 28.47
C THR A 334 -12.14 -2.90 27.63
N ALA A 335 -11.37 -3.18 26.60
CA ALA A 335 -11.51 -4.41 25.84
C ALA A 335 -11.10 -5.62 26.70
N ASN A 336 -11.96 -6.63 26.74
CA ASN A 336 -11.69 -7.92 27.39
C ASN A 336 -12.14 -9.05 26.46
N GLY A 337 -11.20 -9.59 25.68
CA GLY A 337 -11.51 -10.55 24.62
C GLY A 337 -12.43 -9.93 23.56
N ASP A 338 -13.57 -10.57 23.33
CA ASP A 338 -14.61 -10.20 22.37
C ASP A 338 -15.65 -9.20 22.94
N LYS A 339 -15.47 -8.73 24.18
CA LYS A 339 -16.42 -7.83 24.86
C LYS A 339 -15.77 -6.55 25.36
N LEU A 340 -16.61 -5.52 25.53
CA LEU A 340 -16.25 -4.28 26.20
C LEU A 340 -16.75 -4.34 27.65
N LEU A 341 -15.84 -4.12 28.59
CA LEU A 341 -16.18 -3.99 30.01
C LEU A 341 -16.17 -2.51 30.39
N ILE A 342 -17.31 -2.02 30.88
CA ILE A 342 -17.48 -0.64 31.37
C ILE A 342 -17.39 -0.68 32.90
N GLN A 343 -16.38 0.00 33.46
CA GLN A 343 -16.15 0.01 34.90
C GLN A 343 -16.14 1.45 35.46
N PRO A 344 -16.87 1.70 36.58
CA PRO A 344 -17.64 0.74 37.35
C PRO A 344 -18.96 0.35 36.65
N ALA A 345 -19.39 -0.91 36.81
CA ALA A 345 -20.60 -1.45 36.16
C ALA A 345 -21.88 -0.68 36.53
N SER A 346 -21.87 -0.02 37.70
CA SER A 346 -22.96 0.82 38.19
C SER A 346 -23.35 1.95 37.23
N VAL A 347 -22.41 2.46 36.42
CA VAL A 347 -22.70 3.51 35.44
C VAL A 347 -23.58 2.95 34.31
N LEU A 348 -23.23 1.78 33.77
CA LEU A 348 -24.04 1.13 32.73
C LEU A 348 -25.40 0.69 33.28
N ASP A 349 -25.45 0.21 34.52
CA ASP A 349 -26.72 -0.12 35.20
C ASP A 349 -27.61 1.11 35.37
N ALA A 350 -27.03 2.27 35.68
CA ALA A 350 -27.77 3.53 35.83
C ALA A 350 -28.34 4.03 34.49
N ILE A 351 -27.58 3.90 33.39
CA ILE A 351 -28.08 4.14 32.02
C ILE A 351 -29.23 3.19 31.72
N ASN A 352 -29.05 1.90 32.00
CA ASN A 352 -30.05 0.88 31.73
C ASN A 352 -31.33 1.03 32.53
N ARG A 353 -31.28 1.66 33.70
CA ARG A 353 -32.46 1.99 34.52
C ARG A 353 -33.07 3.35 34.19
N GLY A 354 -32.54 4.07 33.20
CA GLY A 354 -33.01 5.41 32.80
C GLY A 354 -32.72 6.51 33.84
N LYS A 355 -31.80 6.28 34.78
CA LYS A 355 -31.37 7.31 35.74
C LYS A 355 -30.47 8.35 35.08
N ILE A 356 -29.58 7.88 34.20
CA ILE A 356 -28.77 8.76 33.35
C ILE A 356 -29.61 9.20 32.16
N LYS A 357 -29.65 10.50 31.93
CA LYS A 357 -30.36 11.15 30.83
C LYS A 357 -29.41 11.74 29.79
N ALA A 358 -28.22 12.16 30.20
CA ALA A 358 -27.19 12.65 29.29
C ALA A 358 -25.92 11.81 29.36
N LEU A 359 -25.39 11.45 28.19
CA LEU A 359 -24.13 10.72 28.05
C LEU A 359 -23.13 11.53 27.24
N TYR A 360 -21.92 11.68 27.76
CA TYR A 360 -20.75 12.04 26.97
C TYR A 360 -19.87 10.79 26.79
N SER A 361 -19.83 10.23 25.57
CA SER A 361 -19.04 9.05 25.23
C SER A 361 -17.81 9.39 24.39
N LEU A 362 -16.65 8.85 24.76
CA LEU A 362 -15.40 8.95 23.98
C LEU A 362 -15.16 7.72 23.07
N GLY A 363 -16.21 7.28 22.37
CA GLY A 363 -16.21 6.04 21.59
C GLY A 363 -17.59 5.38 21.54
N ASP A 364 -17.67 4.22 20.88
CA ASP A 364 -18.90 3.42 20.73
C ASP A 364 -18.99 2.30 21.77
N PHE A 365 -19.36 2.63 23.01
CA PHE A 365 -19.26 1.68 24.14
C PHE A 365 -20.57 0.98 24.54
N ILE A 366 -21.73 1.55 24.22
CA ILE A 366 -23.03 1.07 24.70
C ILE A 366 -23.86 0.48 23.56
N ASP A 367 -24.74 -0.46 23.92
CA ASP A 367 -25.63 -1.12 22.97
C ASP A 367 -26.85 -0.23 22.60
N PRO A 368 -27.55 -0.52 21.49
CA PRO A 368 -28.71 0.26 21.05
C PRO A 368 -29.84 0.42 22.08
N ILE A 369 -30.09 -0.60 22.92
CA ILE A 369 -31.19 -0.56 23.92
C ILE A 369 -30.84 0.45 25.02
N SER A 370 -29.56 0.56 25.37
CA SER A 370 -29.07 1.58 26.30
C SER A 370 -29.18 3.00 25.72
N ILE A 371 -29.00 3.16 24.40
CA ILE A 371 -29.06 4.46 23.70
C ILE A 371 -30.46 5.07 23.76
N GLU A 372 -31.50 4.26 23.56
CA GLU A 372 -32.92 4.71 23.55
C GLU A 372 -33.39 5.34 24.87
N LYS A 373 -32.65 5.13 25.97
CA LYS A 373 -32.99 5.66 27.30
C LYS A 373 -32.44 7.06 27.57
N LEU A 374 -31.57 7.55 26.69
CA LEU A 374 -30.88 8.82 26.81
C LEU A 374 -31.66 9.93 26.09
N GLU A 375 -31.69 11.12 26.71
CA GLU A 375 -32.32 12.33 26.17
C GLU A 375 -31.29 13.24 25.48
N ALA A 376 -30.01 13.13 25.85
CA ALA A 376 -28.92 13.87 25.25
C ALA A 376 -27.66 13.02 25.09
N ILE A 377 -27.02 13.08 23.93
CA ILE A 377 -25.84 12.29 23.59
C ILE A 377 -24.78 13.17 22.93
N ILE A 378 -23.64 13.29 23.58
CA ILE A 378 -22.44 13.91 23.02
C ILE A 378 -21.42 12.81 22.76
N VAL A 379 -20.90 12.73 21.54
CA VAL A 379 -19.90 11.74 21.15
C VAL A 379 -18.63 12.47 20.75
N ALA A 380 -17.49 12.08 21.31
CA ALA A 380 -16.20 12.43 20.72
C ALA A 380 -15.50 11.15 20.29
N ASP A 381 -15.17 11.04 19.00
CA ASP A 381 -14.68 9.79 18.43
C ASP A 381 -13.88 10.01 17.15
N LEU A 382 -13.34 8.91 16.62
CA LEU A 382 -12.53 8.86 15.40
C LEU A 382 -13.30 8.31 14.20
N PHE A 383 -14.22 7.38 14.40
CA PHE A 383 -14.84 6.61 13.33
C PHE A 383 -16.37 6.71 13.38
N PRO A 384 -17.04 6.37 12.27
CA PRO A 384 -18.49 6.32 12.25
C PRO A 384 -18.99 5.27 13.23
N SER A 385 -19.98 5.61 14.05
CA SER A 385 -20.45 4.73 15.14
C SER A 385 -21.98 4.62 15.20
N ARG A 386 -22.46 3.68 16.02
CA ARG A 386 -23.90 3.59 16.31
C ARG A 386 -24.36 4.81 17.09
N LEU A 387 -23.57 5.25 18.09
CA LEU A 387 -23.83 6.45 18.85
C LEU A 387 -23.85 7.73 18.00
N GLU A 388 -22.99 7.85 16.98
CA GLU A 388 -22.98 9.01 16.06
C GLU A 388 -24.38 9.24 15.48
N LYS A 389 -25.07 8.18 15.02
CA LYS A 389 -26.37 8.30 14.35
C LYS A 389 -27.45 8.95 15.21
N THR A 390 -27.34 8.84 16.54
CA THR A 390 -28.28 9.41 17.52
C THR A 390 -27.67 10.56 18.33
N ALA A 391 -26.41 10.94 18.09
CA ALA A 391 -25.74 12.00 18.82
C ALA A 391 -26.34 13.37 18.53
N ASP A 392 -26.48 14.22 19.54
CA ASP A 392 -26.80 15.64 19.35
C ASP A 392 -25.60 16.43 18.86
N VAL A 393 -24.40 16.02 19.27
CA VAL A 393 -23.13 16.59 18.82
C VAL A 393 -22.11 15.46 18.65
N PHE A 394 -21.46 15.44 17.50
CA PHE A 394 -20.30 14.60 17.23
C PHE A 394 -19.03 15.47 17.14
N LEU A 395 -18.02 15.12 17.92
CA LEU A 395 -16.75 15.84 18.01
C LEU A 395 -15.63 14.93 17.48
N ALA A 396 -15.19 15.17 16.24
CA ALA A 396 -14.00 14.50 15.71
C ALA A 396 -12.77 14.76 16.62
N ALA A 397 -12.13 13.68 17.08
CA ALA A 397 -11.04 13.73 18.04
C ALA A 397 -9.67 13.43 17.41
N ALA A 398 -8.60 13.85 18.10
CA ALA A 398 -7.24 13.44 17.77
C ALA A 398 -7.03 11.95 18.10
N ALA A 399 -6.30 11.24 17.25
CA ALA A 399 -5.97 9.83 17.44
C ALA A 399 -4.74 9.64 18.36
N LEU A 400 -4.48 8.41 18.83
CA LEU A 400 -3.39 8.14 19.77
C LEU A 400 -2.00 8.58 19.30
N ALA A 401 -1.73 8.57 17.99
CA ALA A 401 -0.45 8.99 17.44
C ALA A 401 -0.35 10.51 17.28
N GLU A 402 -1.38 11.26 17.65
CA GLU A 402 -1.49 12.71 17.47
C GLU A 402 -1.55 13.45 18.81
N THR A 403 -1.43 12.70 19.91
CA THR A 403 -1.52 13.24 21.27
C THR A 403 -0.27 12.89 22.08
N ASP A 404 0.10 13.80 22.97
CA ASP A 404 1.17 13.60 23.95
C ASP A 404 0.58 13.26 25.31
N GLY A 405 1.32 12.51 26.12
CA GLY A 405 0.98 12.29 27.52
C GLY A 405 1.75 11.15 28.14
N THR A 406 1.21 10.63 29.23
CA THR A 406 1.76 9.46 29.89
C THR A 406 0.75 8.33 29.97
N PHE A 407 1.23 7.09 29.92
CA PHE A 407 0.42 5.88 29.99
C PHE A 407 0.96 4.98 31.11
N LEU A 408 0.09 4.48 31.99
CA LEU A 408 0.46 3.52 33.02
C LEU A 408 0.17 2.12 32.49
N ASN A 409 1.22 1.31 32.29
CA ASN A 409 1.02 -0.05 31.81
C ASN A 409 0.68 -1.04 32.94
N SER A 410 0.30 -2.26 32.58
CA SER A 410 -0.08 -3.32 33.51
C SER A 410 1.04 -3.79 34.44
N GLN A 411 2.29 -3.46 34.13
CA GLN A 411 3.47 -3.72 34.99
C GLN A 411 3.71 -2.59 36.00
N GLY A 412 2.84 -1.58 36.06
CA GLY A 412 3.00 -0.41 36.92
C GLY A 412 4.07 0.59 36.45
N LYS A 413 4.56 0.47 35.22
CA LYS A 413 5.55 1.39 34.64
C LYS A 413 4.85 2.51 33.89
N VAL A 414 5.24 3.75 34.21
CA VAL A 414 4.83 4.93 33.45
C VAL A 414 5.63 4.99 32.15
N LYS A 415 4.90 5.00 31.03
CA LYS A 415 5.41 5.13 29.67
C LYS A 415 5.08 6.51 29.13
N THR A 416 5.93 7.00 28.22
CA THR A 416 5.71 8.28 27.54
C THR A 416 5.01 8.03 26.21
N LEU A 417 3.88 8.67 26.00
CA LEU A 417 3.22 8.78 24.71
C LEU A 417 3.68 10.09 24.07
N LYS A 418 4.33 10.01 22.93
CA LYS A 418 4.71 11.18 22.12
C LYS A 418 3.88 11.21 20.86
N ALA A 419 3.37 12.39 20.51
CA ALA A 419 2.71 12.59 19.23
C ALA A 419 3.71 12.32 18.09
N ALA A 420 3.32 11.44 17.18
CA ALA A 420 4.07 11.04 15.99
C ALA A 420 3.53 11.66 14.71
N ALA A 421 2.25 12.05 14.69
CA ALA A 421 1.62 12.81 13.63
C ALA A 421 1.00 14.09 14.22
N THR A 422 0.75 15.07 13.36
CA THR A 422 -0.03 16.25 13.78
C THR A 422 -1.50 15.94 13.56
N PRO A 423 -2.40 16.24 14.51
CA PRO A 423 -3.83 16.13 14.26
C PRO A 423 -4.23 16.94 13.01
N PRO A 424 -5.18 16.44 12.20
CA PRO A 424 -5.79 17.23 11.14
C PRO A 424 -6.33 18.57 11.68
N GLU A 425 -6.49 19.56 10.80
CA GLU A 425 -6.91 20.90 11.21
C GLU A 425 -8.25 20.85 11.98
N ASN A 426 -8.35 21.62 13.07
CA ASN A 426 -9.49 21.67 13.99
C ASN A 426 -9.78 20.39 14.80
N LEU A 427 -8.98 19.33 14.67
CA LEU A 427 -9.08 18.17 15.56
C LEU A 427 -8.20 18.38 16.81
N PHE A 428 -8.72 17.97 17.96
CA PHE A 428 -8.04 18.16 19.24
C PHE A 428 -8.10 16.90 20.11
N PRO A 429 -7.12 16.71 21.02
CA PRO A 429 -7.18 15.67 22.04
C PRO A 429 -8.42 15.81 22.93
N ASP A 430 -8.94 14.70 23.44
CA ASP A 430 -10.18 14.67 24.22
C ASP A 430 -10.12 15.59 25.45
N TRP A 431 -8.96 15.68 26.13
CA TRP A 431 -8.78 16.59 27.27
C TRP A 431 -9.00 18.06 26.91
N LYS A 432 -8.59 18.47 25.70
CA LYS A 432 -8.71 19.85 25.24
C LYS A 432 -10.16 20.17 24.91
N ILE A 433 -10.84 19.26 24.22
CA ILE A 433 -12.27 19.39 23.89
C ILE A 433 -13.07 19.60 25.17
N VAL A 434 -12.88 18.74 26.17
CA VAL A 434 -13.56 18.84 27.46
C VAL A 434 -13.21 20.12 28.22
N CYS A 435 -11.96 20.56 28.18
CA CYS A 435 -11.56 21.84 28.78
C CYS A 435 -12.27 23.04 28.13
N ASP A 436 -12.45 23.01 26.81
CA ASP A 436 -13.10 24.10 26.08
C ASP A 436 -14.62 24.11 26.32
N ILE A 437 -15.26 22.94 26.42
CA ILE A 437 -16.66 22.82 26.89
C ILE A 437 -16.80 23.38 28.30
N ALA A 438 -15.91 23.00 29.24
CA ALA A 438 -15.94 23.49 30.61
C ALA A 438 -15.84 25.02 30.71
N LYS A 439 -14.95 25.63 29.91
CA LYS A 439 -14.82 27.09 29.82
C LYS A 439 -16.09 27.73 29.28
N LYS A 440 -16.71 27.11 28.26
CA LYS A 440 -17.96 27.63 27.69
C LYS A 440 -19.12 27.57 28.69
N MET A 441 -19.14 26.55 29.55
CA MET A 441 -20.06 26.43 30.70
C MET A 441 -19.71 27.36 31.89
N GLY A 442 -18.73 28.26 31.71
CA GLY A 442 -18.36 29.27 32.71
C GLY A 442 -17.50 28.76 33.87
N VAL A 443 -16.94 27.55 33.79
CA VAL A 443 -16.15 26.97 34.89
C VAL A 443 -14.65 27.29 34.73
N SER A 444 -14.05 27.86 35.77
CA SER A 444 -12.62 28.18 35.81
C SER A 444 -11.75 26.96 36.15
N GLY A 445 -10.44 27.04 35.93
CA GLY A 445 -9.51 25.94 36.25
C GLY A 445 -9.32 24.89 35.15
N PHE A 446 -9.84 25.13 33.94
CA PHE A 446 -9.64 24.28 32.74
C PHE A 446 -8.76 24.97 31.68
N GLY A 447 -7.98 25.98 32.06
CA GLY A 447 -7.11 26.78 31.19
C GLY A 447 -5.81 26.09 30.74
N PHE A 448 -5.77 24.77 30.61
CA PHE A 448 -4.56 24.03 30.25
C PHE A 448 -4.21 24.24 28.77
N ARG A 449 -2.90 24.33 28.49
CA ARG A 449 -2.36 24.45 27.12
C ARG A 449 -1.56 23.21 26.69
N THR A 450 -1.01 22.46 27.65
CA THR A 450 -0.17 21.30 27.40
C THR A 450 -0.43 20.22 28.44
N THR A 451 -0.17 18.96 28.08
CA THR A 451 -0.22 17.81 29.00
C THR A 451 0.77 17.95 30.16
N GLY A 452 1.94 18.55 29.93
CA GLY A 452 2.87 18.90 31.01
C GLY A 452 2.28 19.87 32.05
N GLY A 453 1.38 20.78 31.65
CA GLY A 453 0.64 21.64 32.57
C GLY A 453 -0.36 20.86 33.42
N ILE A 454 -1.06 19.89 32.82
CA ILE A 454 -1.99 18.99 33.50
C ILE A 454 -1.22 18.13 34.52
N LEU A 455 -0.10 17.54 34.12
CA LEU A 455 0.74 16.72 34.99
C LEU A 455 1.25 17.49 36.21
N LYS A 456 1.60 18.78 36.07
CA LYS A 456 1.96 19.65 37.21
C LYS A 456 0.80 19.80 38.19
N GLU A 457 -0.43 19.95 37.72
CA GLU A 457 -1.61 20.00 38.58
C GLU A 457 -1.87 18.65 39.25
N MET A 458 -1.79 17.54 38.52
CA MET A 458 -1.94 16.19 39.08
C MET A 458 -0.97 15.97 40.24
N LYS A 459 0.31 16.35 40.08
CA LYS A 459 1.31 16.29 41.15
C LYS A 459 0.92 17.15 42.36
N LYS A 460 0.47 18.39 42.12
CA LYS A 460 0.03 19.30 43.19
C LYS A 460 -1.16 18.74 43.98
N ARG A 461 -2.10 18.07 43.29
CA ARG A 461 -3.30 17.48 43.91
C ARG A 461 -3.10 16.04 44.40
N LYS A 462 -1.88 15.48 44.33
CA LYS A 462 -1.57 14.08 44.64
C LYS A 462 -2.47 13.08 43.87
N ALA A 463 -2.86 13.45 42.64
CA ALA A 463 -3.70 12.63 41.75
C ALA A 463 -2.84 11.85 40.72
N ILE A 464 -1.61 11.51 41.08
CA ILE A 464 -0.67 10.76 40.23
C ILE A 464 -0.76 9.26 40.45
N ASP A 465 -1.22 8.84 41.63
CA ASP A 465 -1.31 7.44 42.00
C ASP A 465 -2.53 6.83 41.32
N GLN A 466 -2.28 5.82 40.49
CA GLN A 466 -3.28 5.06 39.75
C GLN A 466 -2.91 3.60 39.88
N GLU A 467 -3.91 2.76 40.10
CA GLU A 467 -3.69 1.31 40.08
C GLU A 467 -3.33 0.87 38.66
N PRO A 468 -2.31 0.00 38.50
CA PRO A 468 -1.98 -0.57 37.21
C PRO A 468 -3.19 -1.33 36.63
N PRO A 469 -3.50 -1.18 35.34
CA PRO A 469 -4.53 -1.99 34.72
C PRO A 469 -4.15 -3.47 34.72
N LEU A 470 -5.14 -4.36 34.70
CA LEU A 470 -4.87 -5.80 34.61
C LEU A 470 -4.18 -6.14 33.28
N SER A 471 -3.20 -7.05 33.37
CA SER A 471 -2.55 -7.58 32.17
C SER A 471 -3.51 -8.53 31.44
N PRO A 472 -3.59 -8.47 30.10
CA PRO A 472 -4.34 -9.46 29.34
C PRO A 472 -3.67 -10.85 29.45
N GLU A 473 -4.49 -11.88 29.69
CA GLU A 473 -4.08 -13.28 29.76
C GLU A 473 -4.97 -14.12 28.80
N PRO A 474 -4.39 -14.79 27.77
CA PRO A 474 -2.98 -14.79 27.40
C PRO A 474 -2.49 -13.44 26.89
N SER A 475 -1.17 -13.20 26.92
CA SER A 475 -0.58 -11.98 26.38
C SER A 475 -0.70 -11.90 24.84
N PRO A 476 -1.13 -10.76 24.27
CA PRO A 476 -1.10 -10.50 22.82
C PRO A 476 0.29 -10.61 22.17
N LEU A 477 1.38 -10.56 22.96
CA LEU A 477 2.75 -10.75 22.47
C LEU A 477 3.10 -12.23 22.30
N GLU A 478 2.36 -13.11 22.96
CA GLU A 478 2.62 -14.55 23.02
C GLU A 478 1.61 -15.36 22.22
N HIS A 479 0.40 -14.85 21.92
CA HIS A 479 -0.64 -15.53 21.14
C HIS A 479 -1.46 -14.55 20.28
N VAL A 480 -1.74 -14.93 19.02
CA VAL A 480 -2.47 -14.09 18.05
C VAL A 480 -3.97 -14.01 18.35
N ASP A 481 -4.56 -15.04 18.94
CA ASP A 481 -5.98 -15.04 19.35
C ASP A 481 -6.25 -14.07 20.50
N SER A 482 -5.19 -13.63 21.19
CA SER A 482 -5.24 -12.64 22.26
C SER A 482 -4.99 -11.22 21.76
N LEU A 483 -4.93 -10.99 20.44
CA LEU A 483 -4.83 -9.64 19.89
C LEU A 483 -6.05 -8.80 20.34
N PRO A 484 -5.84 -7.53 20.73
CA PRO A 484 -6.94 -6.63 21.05
C PRO A 484 -7.95 -6.55 19.90
N GLN A 485 -9.23 -6.76 20.22
CA GLN A 485 -10.31 -6.76 19.23
C GLN A 485 -10.95 -5.38 19.04
N PHE A 486 -10.79 -4.47 20.01
CA PHE A 486 -11.47 -3.17 20.01
C PHE A 486 -10.51 -2.00 20.25
N TYR A 487 -10.87 -0.86 19.68
CA TYR A 487 -10.30 0.45 20.01
C TYR A 487 -11.39 1.52 19.97
N ARG A 488 -11.52 2.32 21.05
CA ARG A 488 -12.64 3.26 21.25
C ARG A 488 -14.04 2.64 21.01
N GLY A 489 -14.19 1.35 21.33
CA GLY A 489 -15.45 0.62 21.14
C GLY A 489 -15.69 0.07 19.74
N HIS A 490 -14.90 0.51 18.74
CA HIS A 490 -14.92 -0.04 17.39
C HIS A 490 -14.18 -1.36 17.34
N ARG A 491 -14.78 -2.36 16.69
CA ARG A 491 -14.11 -3.62 16.40
C ARG A 491 -13.06 -3.38 15.30
N LEU A 492 -11.82 -3.75 15.55
CA LEU A 492 -10.70 -3.44 14.66
C LEU A 492 -10.82 -4.16 13.31
N SER A 493 -11.44 -5.35 13.25
CA SER A 493 -11.66 -6.08 12.00
C SER A 493 -12.61 -5.38 11.05
N ASP A 494 -13.53 -4.54 11.56
CA ASP A 494 -14.45 -3.77 10.73
C ASP A 494 -13.73 -2.58 10.05
N LEU A 495 -12.60 -2.17 10.62
CA LEU A 495 -11.78 -1.05 10.12
C LEU A 495 -10.57 -1.54 9.31
N VAL A 496 -10.06 -2.74 9.59
CA VAL A 496 -8.86 -3.31 8.96
C VAL A 496 -9.12 -4.76 8.57
N CYS A 497 -9.40 -4.98 7.27
CA CYS A 497 -9.80 -6.27 6.73
C CYS A 497 -8.78 -7.40 6.93
N ALA A 498 -7.47 -7.08 7.04
CA ALA A 498 -6.45 -8.09 7.30
C ALA A 498 -6.65 -8.83 8.65
N LEU A 499 -7.42 -8.27 9.58
CA LEU A 499 -7.77 -8.93 10.84
C LEU A 499 -8.87 -10.00 10.67
N GLU A 500 -9.59 -10.03 9.54
CA GLU A 500 -10.58 -11.07 9.24
C GLU A 500 -9.95 -12.47 9.17
N ALA A 501 -8.65 -12.56 8.87
CA ALA A 501 -7.89 -13.81 8.90
C ALA A 501 -7.88 -14.49 10.29
N PHE A 502 -8.26 -13.77 11.35
CA PHE A 502 -8.36 -14.29 12.72
C PHE A 502 -9.81 -14.35 13.22
N MET A 503 -10.81 -14.12 12.36
CA MET A 503 -12.22 -14.22 12.71
C MET A 503 -12.76 -15.65 12.58
N PRO A 504 -13.81 -16.02 13.34
CA PRO A 504 -14.49 -17.30 13.15
C PRO A 504 -15.08 -17.43 11.74
N PRO A 505 -15.00 -18.61 11.08
CA PRO A 505 -15.49 -18.82 9.71
C PRO A 505 -16.96 -18.44 9.47
N GLU A 506 -17.83 -18.67 10.44
CA GLU A 506 -19.28 -18.39 10.38
C GLU A 506 -19.60 -16.89 10.20
N GLU A 507 -18.73 -15.99 10.69
CA GLU A 507 -18.91 -14.55 10.52
C GLU A 507 -18.48 -14.07 9.12
N ILE A 508 -17.52 -14.76 8.49
CA ILE A 508 -17.05 -14.48 7.14
C ILE A 508 -18.13 -14.86 6.11
N GLU A 509 -18.81 -15.99 6.31
CA GLU A 509 -19.89 -16.46 5.43
C GLU A 509 -21.10 -15.51 5.42
N LYS A 510 -21.55 -15.04 6.60
CA LYS A 510 -22.66 -14.06 6.70
C LYS A 510 -22.36 -12.71 6.04
N LYS A 511 -21.08 -12.34 5.93
CA LYS A 511 -20.65 -11.13 5.21
C LYS A 511 -20.71 -11.33 3.69
N LYS A 512 -20.27 -12.49 3.19
CA LYS A 512 -20.34 -12.85 1.76
C LYS A 512 -21.77 -12.98 1.25
N GLU A 513 -22.68 -13.52 2.06
CA GLU A 513 -24.11 -13.64 1.71
C GLU A 513 -24.82 -12.29 1.52
N ARG A 514 -24.28 -11.17 2.03
CA ARG A 514 -24.82 -9.83 1.80
C ARG A 514 -24.37 -9.19 0.47
N GLU A 515 -23.40 -9.78 -0.22
CA GLU A 515 -22.78 -9.22 -1.42
C GLU A 515 -23.17 -9.96 -2.72
N GLU A 516 -23.92 -11.06 -2.65
CA GLU A 516 -24.32 -11.83 -3.83
C GLU A 516 -25.71 -11.49 -4.38
N ALA A 517 -25.72 -11.15 -5.69
CA ALA A 517 -26.49 -11.78 -6.76
C ALA A 517 -27.16 -10.77 -7.73
N GLU A 518 -26.64 -10.73 -8.96
CA GLU A 518 -27.41 -10.54 -10.20
C GLU A 518 -26.53 -10.94 -11.39
N GLU A 519 -27.07 -11.71 -12.34
CA GLU A 519 -26.37 -12.04 -13.59
C GLU A 519 -26.07 -10.75 -14.36
N THR A 520 -24.79 -10.52 -14.66
CA THR A 520 -24.32 -9.38 -15.47
C THR A 520 -23.90 -9.86 -16.86
N PRO A 521 -24.02 -9.04 -17.92
CA PRO A 521 -23.90 -9.53 -19.31
C PRO A 521 -22.45 -9.76 -19.79
N PHE A 522 -21.43 -9.38 -19.01
CA PHE A 522 -20.04 -9.33 -19.46
C PHE A 522 -19.22 -10.50 -18.92
N ARG A 523 -19.45 -11.69 -19.47
CA ARG A 523 -18.74 -12.91 -19.07
C ARG A 523 -17.28 -12.90 -19.49
N ILE A 524 -16.38 -13.28 -18.58
CA ILE A 524 -14.98 -13.54 -18.87
C ILE A 524 -14.85 -14.93 -19.47
N ILE A 525 -14.40 -14.99 -20.72
CA ILE A 525 -14.19 -16.23 -21.47
C ILE A 525 -12.84 -16.85 -21.14
N GLU A 526 -11.81 -16.02 -21.04
CA GLU A 526 -10.44 -16.46 -20.83
C GLU A 526 -9.69 -15.42 -20.00
N LYS A 527 -8.86 -15.89 -19.05
CA LYS A 527 -7.99 -15.05 -18.24
C LYS A 527 -6.63 -15.73 -18.07
N ILE A 528 -5.56 -15.07 -18.51
CA ILE A 528 -4.19 -15.60 -18.48
C ILE A 528 -3.21 -14.50 -18.07
N GLU A 529 -2.26 -14.78 -17.17
CA GLU A 529 -1.05 -13.95 -17.01
C GLU A 529 -0.06 -14.33 -18.13
N ILE A 530 0.11 -13.47 -19.14
CA ILE A 530 0.94 -13.79 -20.32
C ILE A 530 2.42 -13.74 -19.95
N VAL A 531 2.80 -12.70 -19.23
CA VAL A 531 4.12 -12.45 -18.66
C VAL A 531 3.90 -11.77 -17.30
N PRO A 532 4.88 -11.77 -16.39
CA PRO A 532 4.72 -11.21 -15.04
C PRO A 532 3.99 -9.85 -15.01
N ASN A 533 2.93 -9.75 -14.20
CA ASN A 533 2.01 -8.61 -14.03
C ASN A 533 1.14 -8.26 -15.25
N THR A 534 1.32 -8.90 -16.41
CA THR A 534 0.60 -8.57 -17.64
C THR A 534 -0.44 -9.63 -17.93
N HIS A 535 -1.71 -9.24 -17.82
CA HIS A 535 -2.85 -10.15 -17.90
C HIS A 535 -3.66 -9.91 -19.17
N MET A 536 -3.96 -11.02 -19.85
CA MET A 536 -4.94 -11.08 -20.92
C MET A 536 -6.30 -11.45 -20.34
N VAL A 537 -7.32 -10.67 -20.67
CA VAL A 537 -8.71 -10.95 -20.30
C VAL A 537 -9.57 -10.85 -21.55
N THR A 538 -10.17 -11.97 -21.95
CA THR A 538 -11.11 -12.04 -23.08
C THR A 538 -12.53 -12.03 -22.54
N ILE A 539 -13.34 -11.09 -23.00
CA ILE A 539 -14.68 -10.80 -22.47
C ILE A 539 -15.70 -10.92 -23.58
N GLN A 540 -16.84 -11.55 -23.28
CA GLN A 540 -18.00 -11.60 -24.16
C GLN A 540 -18.66 -10.22 -24.22
N ALA A 541 -18.55 -9.54 -25.36
CA ALA A 541 -19.12 -8.21 -25.57
C ALA A 541 -19.52 -8.00 -27.05
N PRO A 542 -20.60 -8.65 -27.54
CA PRO A 542 -20.91 -8.71 -28.98
C PRO A 542 -21.13 -7.34 -29.62
N VAL A 543 -21.83 -6.45 -28.94
CA VAL A 543 -22.13 -5.10 -29.45
C VAL A 543 -20.85 -4.26 -29.59
N ILE A 544 -19.91 -4.42 -28.65
CA ILE A 544 -18.62 -3.72 -28.66
C ILE A 544 -17.75 -4.29 -29.79
N ALA A 545 -17.60 -5.61 -29.85
CA ALA A 545 -16.78 -6.29 -30.85
C ALA A 545 -17.19 -5.96 -32.29
N GLN A 546 -18.49 -5.80 -32.57
CA GLN A 546 -19.00 -5.44 -33.90
C GLN A 546 -18.60 -4.02 -34.34
N LYS A 547 -18.55 -3.06 -33.40
CA LYS A 547 -18.29 -1.65 -33.68
C LYS A 547 -16.82 -1.24 -33.50
N CYS A 548 -16.04 -2.07 -32.81
CA CYS A 548 -14.67 -1.75 -32.45
C CYS A 548 -13.78 -1.52 -33.69
N GLN A 549 -12.95 -0.49 -33.58
CA GLN A 549 -11.91 -0.13 -34.53
C GLN A 549 -10.55 0.00 -33.82
N PRO A 550 -9.43 -0.14 -34.55
CA PRO A 550 -8.10 -0.03 -33.97
C PRO A 550 -7.88 1.29 -33.21
N GLY A 551 -7.27 1.20 -32.05
CA GLY A 551 -6.93 2.33 -31.20
C GLY A 551 -8.03 2.82 -30.26
N GLN A 552 -9.17 2.12 -30.18
CA GLN A 552 -10.25 2.42 -29.23
C GLN A 552 -10.08 1.68 -27.89
N PHE A 553 -10.83 2.13 -26.89
CA PHE A 553 -10.78 1.60 -25.52
C PHE A 553 -12.20 1.34 -24.97
N VAL A 554 -12.27 0.72 -23.79
CA VAL A 554 -13.50 0.54 -23.01
C VAL A 554 -13.29 1.06 -21.59
N ILE A 555 -14.35 1.50 -20.91
CA ILE A 555 -14.36 1.66 -19.45
C ILE A 555 -14.88 0.35 -18.84
N ALA A 556 -14.11 -0.25 -17.92
CA ALA A 556 -14.52 -1.45 -17.20
C ALA A 556 -14.60 -1.21 -15.69
N MET A 557 -15.51 -1.92 -15.03
CA MET A 557 -15.62 -2.06 -13.58
C MET A 557 -15.77 -3.55 -13.24
N VAL A 558 -14.88 -4.07 -12.39
CA VAL A 558 -14.90 -5.48 -11.99
C VAL A 558 -16.10 -5.75 -11.08
N GLY A 559 -16.20 -5.03 -9.97
CA GLY A 559 -17.35 -4.99 -9.06
C GLY A 559 -18.14 -3.68 -9.15
N ARG A 560 -19.31 -3.61 -8.49
CA ARG A 560 -20.17 -2.41 -8.48
C ARG A 560 -19.53 -1.21 -7.78
N THR A 561 -18.58 -1.45 -6.87
CA THR A 561 -17.82 -0.44 -6.11
C THR A 561 -16.41 -0.23 -6.66
N SER A 562 -16.00 -0.97 -7.70
CA SER A 562 -14.70 -0.80 -8.36
C SER A 562 -14.59 0.55 -9.04
N GLU A 563 -13.36 1.02 -9.26
CA GLU A 563 -13.14 2.26 -10.00
C GLU A 563 -13.50 2.06 -11.49
N ARG A 564 -13.83 3.16 -12.16
CA ARG A 564 -14.06 3.19 -13.60
C ARG A 564 -12.74 3.39 -14.31
N ILE A 565 -12.16 2.32 -14.87
CA ILE A 565 -10.83 2.38 -15.49
C ILE A 565 -10.91 2.19 -17.01
N PRO A 566 -10.21 3.02 -17.80
CA PRO A 566 -10.04 2.79 -19.24
C PRO A 566 -9.07 1.65 -19.53
N TYR A 567 -9.48 0.73 -20.41
CA TYR A 567 -8.62 -0.32 -20.95
C TYR A 567 -8.65 -0.31 -22.47
N THR A 568 -7.48 -0.24 -23.09
CA THR A 568 -7.34 -0.31 -24.54
C THR A 568 -7.74 -1.69 -25.05
N ILE A 569 -8.54 -1.72 -26.11
CA ILE A 569 -8.94 -2.97 -26.76
C ILE A 569 -7.73 -3.51 -27.53
N SER A 570 -7.22 -4.67 -27.10
CA SER A 570 -5.98 -5.27 -27.61
C SER A 570 -6.22 -6.30 -28.72
N ASP A 571 -7.42 -6.90 -28.78
CA ASP A 571 -7.92 -7.61 -29.96
C ASP A 571 -9.45 -7.69 -29.89
N PHE A 572 -10.09 -8.09 -30.98
CA PHE A 572 -11.53 -8.32 -31.03
C PHE A 572 -11.89 -9.31 -32.13
N ASP A 573 -12.84 -10.19 -31.85
CA ASP A 573 -13.41 -11.13 -32.83
C ASP A 573 -14.90 -10.88 -33.00
N ARG A 574 -15.28 -10.45 -34.21
CA ARG A 574 -16.66 -10.17 -34.59
C ARG A 574 -17.53 -11.42 -34.67
N LYS A 575 -16.94 -12.60 -34.92
CA LYS A 575 -17.68 -13.86 -35.04
C LYS A 575 -18.06 -14.42 -33.68
N SER A 576 -17.10 -14.55 -32.76
CA SER A 576 -17.38 -14.96 -31.38
C SER A 576 -18.00 -13.85 -30.53
N GLY A 577 -17.95 -12.58 -30.97
CA GLY A 577 -18.49 -11.44 -30.24
C GLY A 577 -17.68 -11.10 -28.99
N THR A 578 -16.37 -11.30 -29.04
CA THR A 578 -15.44 -11.12 -27.92
C THR A 578 -14.49 -9.94 -28.15
N ILE A 579 -14.07 -9.33 -27.04
CA ILE A 579 -12.95 -8.38 -27.02
C ILE A 579 -11.87 -8.90 -26.08
N THR A 580 -10.62 -8.59 -26.37
CA THR A 580 -9.47 -8.94 -25.53
C THR A 580 -8.83 -7.68 -25.00
N LEU A 581 -8.60 -7.65 -23.69
CA LEU A 581 -7.86 -6.61 -22.98
C LEU A 581 -6.51 -7.17 -22.55
N VAL A 582 -5.45 -6.38 -22.69
CA VAL A 582 -4.14 -6.63 -22.06
C VAL A 582 -3.91 -5.53 -21.04
N THR A 583 -3.79 -5.90 -19.78
CA THR A 583 -3.62 -4.98 -18.66
C THR A 583 -2.34 -5.27 -17.89
N LEU A 584 -1.68 -4.22 -17.43
CA LEU A 584 -0.62 -4.31 -16.44
C LEU A 584 -1.21 -4.08 -15.05
N GLU A 585 -0.94 -4.98 -14.11
CA GLU A 585 -1.28 -4.84 -12.70
C GLU A 585 -0.44 -3.71 -12.07
N LEU A 586 -1.05 -2.54 -11.81
CA LEU A 586 -0.38 -1.33 -11.29
C LEU A 586 -1.10 -0.63 -10.14
N GLY A 587 -2.34 -1.02 -9.83
CA GLY A 587 -3.20 -0.40 -8.82
C GLY A 587 -4.43 -1.24 -8.52
N ARG A 588 -5.34 -0.74 -7.69
CA ARG A 588 -6.52 -1.47 -7.17
C ARG A 588 -7.34 -2.12 -8.29
N SER A 589 -7.93 -1.35 -9.20
CA SER A 589 -8.83 -1.93 -10.21
C SER A 589 -8.14 -2.89 -11.18
N SER A 590 -6.88 -2.62 -11.54
CA SER A 590 -6.08 -3.58 -12.34
C SER A 590 -5.77 -4.87 -11.58
N ARG A 591 -5.64 -4.81 -10.23
CA ARG A 591 -5.48 -5.95 -9.34
C ARG A 591 -6.75 -6.77 -9.28
N GLU A 592 -7.89 -6.11 -9.09
CA GLU A 592 -9.22 -6.73 -9.11
C GLU A 592 -9.40 -7.48 -10.44
N LEU A 593 -9.10 -6.84 -11.57
CA LEU A 593 -9.19 -7.47 -12.89
C LEU A 593 -8.20 -8.63 -13.05
N ALA A 594 -6.96 -8.47 -12.57
CA ALA A 594 -5.95 -9.53 -12.58
C ALA A 594 -6.29 -10.72 -11.68
N ASN A 595 -7.17 -10.54 -10.68
CA ASN A 595 -7.61 -11.61 -9.78
C ASN A 595 -8.87 -12.35 -10.25
N THR A 596 -9.54 -11.85 -11.30
CA THR A 596 -10.69 -12.53 -11.91
C THR A 596 -10.33 -13.88 -12.53
N ARG A 597 -11.35 -14.70 -12.80
CA ARG A 597 -11.25 -16.03 -13.40
C ARG A 597 -12.14 -16.18 -14.64
N ALA A 598 -11.78 -17.12 -15.51
CA ALA A 598 -12.66 -17.53 -16.59
C ALA A 598 -13.98 -18.06 -16.00
N GLY A 599 -15.11 -17.62 -16.56
CA GLY A 599 -16.45 -17.92 -16.07
C GLY A 599 -17.06 -16.84 -15.18
N GLU A 600 -16.25 -15.95 -14.60
CA GLU A 600 -16.74 -14.81 -13.82
C GLU A 600 -17.26 -13.68 -14.73
N TYR A 601 -17.82 -12.63 -14.13
CA TYR A 601 -18.45 -11.53 -14.84
C TYR A 601 -17.93 -10.17 -14.35
N LEU A 602 -17.84 -9.21 -15.27
CA LEU A 602 -17.62 -7.82 -14.92
C LEU A 602 -18.95 -7.13 -14.62
N ALA A 603 -18.99 -6.34 -13.55
CA ALA A 603 -20.16 -5.56 -13.19
C ALA A 603 -20.57 -4.57 -14.28
N HIS A 604 -19.59 -3.97 -14.97
CA HIS A 604 -19.88 -3.01 -16.03
C HIS A 604 -18.78 -2.93 -17.09
N LEU A 605 -19.17 -2.72 -18.34
CA LEU A 605 -18.29 -2.50 -19.47
C LEU A 605 -18.96 -1.53 -20.46
N THR A 606 -18.30 -0.43 -20.78
CA THR A 606 -18.82 0.60 -21.72
C THR A 606 -17.82 0.84 -22.84
N GLY A 607 -18.27 0.73 -24.09
CA GLY A 607 -17.52 1.13 -25.28
C GLY A 607 -18.07 0.57 -26.59
N PRO A 608 -17.28 0.59 -27.69
CA PRO A 608 -15.94 1.18 -27.76
C PRO A 608 -16.02 2.71 -27.62
N LEU A 609 -15.01 3.31 -26.99
CA LEU A 609 -14.86 4.73 -26.77
C LEU A 609 -13.57 5.24 -27.41
N GLY A 610 -13.49 6.57 -27.54
CA GLY A 610 -12.38 7.23 -28.22
C GLY A 610 -12.48 7.19 -29.75
N LYS A 611 -11.76 8.11 -30.36
CA LYS A 611 -11.56 8.22 -31.79
C LYS A 611 -10.57 7.12 -32.25
N PRO A 612 -10.93 6.32 -33.26
CA PRO A 612 -10.01 5.33 -33.83
C PRO A 612 -8.82 5.99 -34.52
N VAL A 613 -7.73 5.23 -34.69
CA VAL A 613 -6.59 5.71 -35.47
C VAL A 613 -6.98 5.86 -36.96
N ASP A 614 -6.39 6.85 -37.62
CA ASP A 614 -6.56 7.06 -39.06
C ASP A 614 -5.82 5.94 -39.82
N VAL A 615 -6.55 5.07 -40.52
CA VAL A 615 -5.99 3.94 -41.27
C VAL A 615 -5.99 4.29 -42.75
N LYS A 616 -4.81 4.54 -43.31
CA LYS A 616 -4.59 4.82 -44.73
C LYS A 616 -3.19 4.38 -45.18
N LYS A 617 -2.90 4.52 -46.47
CA LYS A 617 -1.58 4.22 -47.04
C LYS A 617 -0.62 5.41 -46.87
N TYR A 618 0.31 5.29 -45.94
CA TYR A 618 1.38 6.25 -45.65
C TYR A 618 2.68 5.91 -46.40
N GLY A 619 3.06 4.63 -46.44
CA GLY A 619 4.40 4.19 -46.87
C GLY A 619 4.95 3.18 -45.86
N THR A 620 6.05 3.51 -45.18
CA THR A 620 6.55 2.73 -44.04
C THR A 620 5.95 3.25 -42.73
N VAL A 621 5.29 2.35 -42.00
CA VAL A 621 4.67 2.62 -40.70
C VAL A 621 5.38 1.83 -39.61
N VAL A 622 5.88 2.53 -38.60
CA VAL A 622 6.42 1.91 -37.38
C VAL A 622 5.31 1.81 -36.33
N CYS A 623 5.06 0.61 -35.86
CA CYS A 623 4.22 0.36 -34.70
C CYS A 623 5.14 -0.07 -33.57
N ALA A 624 5.21 0.70 -32.48
CA ALA A 624 6.10 0.41 -31.35
C ALA A 624 5.31 0.25 -30.05
N GLY A 625 5.55 -0.85 -29.35
CA GLY A 625 4.80 -1.27 -28.18
C GLY A 625 5.71 -1.75 -27.06
N GLY A 626 5.38 -1.40 -25.82
CA GLY A 626 6.03 -1.97 -24.64
C GLY A 626 5.04 -2.30 -23.54
N CYS A 627 5.30 -3.38 -22.80
CA CYS A 627 4.42 -3.89 -21.74
C CYS A 627 2.98 -4.10 -22.26
N TYR A 628 1.94 -3.57 -21.59
CA TYR A 628 0.55 -3.67 -22.06
C TYR A 628 0.32 -3.06 -23.45
N GLY A 629 1.20 -2.15 -23.88
CA GLY A 629 1.13 -1.52 -25.20
C GLY A 629 1.41 -2.47 -26.36
N VAL A 630 2.11 -3.58 -26.12
CA VAL A 630 2.31 -4.65 -27.11
C VAL A 630 0.98 -5.19 -27.60
N GLY A 631 0.01 -5.37 -26.69
CA GLY A 631 -1.32 -5.84 -27.04
C GLY A 631 -2.12 -4.83 -27.87
N ALA A 632 -2.13 -3.57 -27.45
CA ALA A 632 -2.80 -2.48 -28.15
C ALA A 632 -2.23 -2.18 -29.55
N MET A 633 -0.97 -2.56 -29.79
CA MET A 633 -0.28 -2.37 -31.08
C MET A 633 -0.79 -3.33 -32.17
N LEU A 634 -1.17 -4.56 -31.79
CA LEU A 634 -1.57 -5.62 -32.72
C LEU A 634 -2.69 -5.21 -33.70
N PRO A 635 -3.84 -4.66 -33.26
CA PRO A 635 -4.92 -4.27 -34.18
C PRO A 635 -4.52 -3.13 -35.11
N ILE A 636 -3.61 -2.25 -34.68
CA ILE A 636 -3.09 -1.15 -35.51
C ILE A 636 -2.17 -1.69 -36.59
N ALA A 637 -1.22 -2.55 -36.24
CA ALA A 637 -0.32 -3.19 -37.20
C ALA A 637 -1.10 -3.98 -38.25
N ARG A 638 -2.09 -4.78 -37.82
CA ARG A 638 -3.00 -5.54 -38.69
C ARG A 638 -3.72 -4.62 -39.69
N ALA A 639 -4.31 -3.52 -39.22
CA ALA A 639 -5.05 -2.59 -40.07
C ALA A 639 -4.14 -1.80 -41.04
N MET A 640 -2.95 -1.39 -40.59
CA MET A 640 -1.98 -0.68 -41.43
C MET A 640 -1.43 -1.57 -42.55
N LYS A 641 -1.16 -2.86 -42.25
CA LYS A 641 -0.73 -3.84 -43.24
C LYS A 641 -1.84 -4.09 -44.28
N GLN A 642 -3.09 -4.23 -43.83
CA GLN A 642 -4.26 -4.35 -44.72
C GLN A 642 -4.48 -3.12 -45.61
N ALA A 643 -4.10 -1.93 -45.14
CA ALA A 643 -4.11 -0.70 -45.94
C ALA A 643 -2.95 -0.59 -46.95
N GLY A 644 -2.07 -1.60 -47.03
CA GLY A 644 -0.98 -1.68 -48.00
C GLY A 644 0.27 -0.88 -47.62
N ASN A 645 0.51 -0.67 -46.32
CA ASN A 645 1.76 -0.11 -45.81
C ASN A 645 2.81 -1.19 -45.60
N ARG A 646 4.09 -0.79 -45.65
CA ARG A 646 5.18 -1.57 -45.06
C ARG A 646 5.14 -1.34 -43.54
N VAL A 647 4.88 -2.38 -42.76
CA VAL A 647 4.72 -2.29 -41.31
C VAL A 647 5.92 -2.89 -40.61
N ILE A 648 6.59 -2.09 -39.78
CA ILE A 648 7.67 -2.54 -38.90
C ILE A 648 7.15 -2.48 -37.46
N CYS A 649 7.09 -3.63 -36.79
CA CYS A 649 6.74 -3.68 -35.38
C CYS A 649 8.01 -3.63 -34.52
N ILE A 650 7.99 -2.85 -33.45
CA ILE A 650 9.05 -2.82 -32.43
C ILE A 650 8.44 -3.25 -31.10
N GLU A 651 8.92 -4.36 -30.57
CA GLU A 651 8.53 -4.83 -29.23
C GLU A 651 9.64 -4.46 -28.23
N GLU A 652 9.33 -3.55 -27.31
CA GLU A 652 10.20 -3.19 -26.19
C GLU A 652 9.80 -3.96 -24.94
N ALA A 653 10.77 -4.68 -24.37
CA ALA A 653 10.64 -5.24 -23.04
C ALA A 653 11.80 -4.81 -22.15
N ALA A 654 11.57 -4.86 -20.84
CA ALA A 654 12.66 -4.59 -19.92
C ALA A 654 13.68 -5.75 -19.87
N SER A 655 13.26 -6.99 -20.20
CA SER A 655 14.05 -8.22 -20.28
C SER A 655 13.35 -9.22 -21.22
N HIS A 656 14.08 -10.23 -21.70
CA HIS A 656 13.53 -11.33 -22.51
C HIS A 656 12.26 -12.00 -21.91
N TYR A 657 12.21 -12.23 -20.59
CA TYR A 657 11.06 -12.89 -19.94
C TYR A 657 9.77 -12.04 -19.88
N LEU A 658 9.80 -10.80 -20.37
CA LEU A 658 8.64 -9.92 -20.50
C LEU A 658 8.17 -9.76 -21.97
N LEU A 659 8.91 -10.34 -22.92
CA LEU A 659 8.49 -10.38 -24.31
C LEU A 659 7.31 -11.34 -24.46
N HIS A 660 6.32 -10.96 -25.26
CA HIS A 660 5.14 -11.76 -25.53
C HIS A 660 4.51 -11.42 -26.88
N TRP A 661 3.76 -12.36 -27.42
CA TRP A 661 3.03 -12.18 -28.70
C TRP A 661 3.92 -11.95 -29.93
N LYS A 662 5.22 -12.30 -29.88
CA LYS A 662 6.15 -12.28 -31.02
C LYS A 662 5.56 -12.89 -32.29
N ASP A 663 4.92 -14.05 -32.17
CA ASP A 663 4.31 -14.74 -33.32
C ASP A 663 3.11 -13.98 -33.88
N ARG A 664 2.27 -13.42 -32.99
CA ARG A 664 1.10 -12.62 -33.40
C ARG A 664 1.53 -11.33 -34.08
N LEU A 665 2.56 -10.67 -33.58
CA LEU A 665 3.11 -9.47 -34.19
C LEU A 665 3.75 -9.77 -35.54
N SER A 666 4.62 -10.79 -35.61
CA SER A 666 5.31 -11.20 -36.84
C SER A 666 4.34 -11.53 -37.98
N ALA A 667 3.19 -12.14 -37.67
CA ALA A 667 2.15 -12.41 -38.66
C ALA A 667 1.50 -11.12 -39.23
N ASN A 668 1.49 -10.04 -38.44
CA ASN A 668 0.80 -8.78 -38.75
C ASN A 668 1.74 -7.62 -39.11
N CYS A 669 3.03 -7.87 -39.29
CA CYS A 669 4.01 -6.91 -39.80
C CYS A 669 4.90 -7.51 -40.90
N ASP A 670 5.72 -6.70 -41.56
CA ASP A 670 6.73 -7.15 -42.52
C ASP A 670 8.08 -7.39 -41.85
N GLU A 671 8.32 -6.75 -40.71
CA GLU A 671 9.51 -6.93 -39.90
C GLU A 671 9.18 -6.71 -38.43
N LEU A 672 9.68 -7.60 -37.56
CA LEU A 672 9.60 -7.47 -36.11
C LEU A 672 11.00 -7.21 -35.54
N VAL A 673 11.16 -6.10 -34.83
CA VAL A 673 12.38 -5.72 -34.13
C VAL A 673 12.17 -5.93 -32.64
N ILE A 674 13.00 -6.79 -32.03
CA ILE A 674 13.00 -7.05 -30.59
C ILE A 674 14.04 -6.16 -29.92
N VAL A 675 13.65 -5.51 -28.83
CA VAL A 675 14.52 -4.65 -28.04
C VAL A 675 14.35 -4.97 -26.56
N THR A 676 15.47 -5.20 -25.86
CA THR A 676 15.45 -5.30 -24.40
C THR A 676 16.39 -4.31 -23.73
N LYS A 677 15.95 -3.71 -22.62
CA LYS A 677 16.74 -2.67 -21.90
C LYS A 677 18.09 -3.13 -21.39
N ASP A 678 18.24 -4.42 -21.16
CA ASP A 678 19.46 -5.05 -20.68
C ASP A 678 20.28 -5.74 -21.77
N GLY A 679 19.75 -5.88 -22.99
CA GLY A 679 20.36 -6.68 -24.04
C GLY A 679 20.27 -8.20 -23.86
N SER A 680 19.34 -8.72 -23.05
CA SER A 680 19.11 -10.17 -22.95
C SER A 680 18.53 -10.81 -24.21
N GLU A 681 17.82 -10.05 -25.05
CA GLU A 681 17.37 -10.51 -26.36
C GLU A 681 17.29 -9.32 -27.33
N GLY A 682 17.66 -9.52 -28.60
CA GLY A 682 17.59 -8.47 -29.61
C GLY A 682 18.54 -7.30 -29.34
N LEU A 683 18.11 -6.08 -29.68
CA LEU A 683 18.89 -4.86 -29.50
C LEU A 683 18.88 -4.43 -28.02
N LYS A 684 20.05 -4.08 -27.47
CA LYS A 684 20.13 -3.45 -26.14
C LYS A 684 19.65 -2.00 -26.21
N GLY A 685 18.57 -1.66 -25.50
CA GLY A 685 18.02 -0.30 -25.47
C GLY A 685 16.50 -0.27 -25.28
N GLY A 686 15.86 0.73 -25.86
CA GLY A 686 14.42 0.88 -25.98
C GLY A 686 14.01 1.22 -27.41
N VAL A 687 12.75 1.60 -27.60
CA VAL A 687 12.19 1.92 -28.94
C VAL A 687 13.03 2.98 -29.68
N GLN A 688 13.55 3.97 -28.97
CA GLN A 688 14.39 5.03 -29.55
C GLN A 688 15.65 4.47 -30.24
N GLU A 689 16.39 3.57 -29.61
CA GLU A 689 17.58 2.95 -30.23
C GLU A 689 17.21 2.09 -31.45
N ALA A 690 16.06 1.41 -31.42
CA ALA A 690 15.58 0.69 -32.60
C ALA A 690 15.20 1.63 -33.75
N ILE A 691 14.53 2.75 -33.47
CA ILE A 691 14.22 3.76 -34.50
C ILE A 691 15.52 4.35 -35.08
N GLU A 692 16.50 4.67 -34.25
CA GLU A 692 17.81 5.15 -34.71
C GLU A 692 18.50 4.12 -35.62
N MET A 693 18.49 2.84 -35.24
CA MET A 693 19.01 1.76 -36.09
C MET A 693 18.28 1.70 -37.45
N LEU A 694 16.95 1.82 -37.47
CA LEU A 694 16.16 1.84 -38.70
C LEU A 694 16.57 3.01 -39.61
N ILE A 695 16.74 4.20 -39.04
CA ILE A 695 17.18 5.39 -39.77
C ILE A 695 18.60 5.20 -40.33
N GLN A 696 19.53 4.68 -39.51
CA GLN A 696 20.93 4.47 -39.90
C GLN A 696 21.09 3.50 -41.07
N ARG A 697 20.22 2.48 -41.17
CA ARG A 697 20.22 1.55 -42.31
C ARG A 697 19.41 2.05 -43.52
N GLY A 698 18.94 3.30 -43.50
CA GLY A 698 18.27 3.96 -44.62
C GLY A 698 16.75 3.75 -44.70
N GLU A 699 16.10 3.25 -43.64
CA GLU A 699 14.64 3.16 -43.62
C GLU A 699 14.01 4.55 -43.47
N LYS A 700 13.10 4.91 -44.38
CA LYS A 700 12.32 6.15 -44.30
C LYS A 700 11.01 5.87 -43.57
N ILE A 701 10.83 6.43 -42.37
CA ILE A 701 9.61 6.23 -41.57
C ILE A 701 8.61 7.34 -41.88
N ASP A 702 7.47 7.00 -42.47
CA ASP A 702 6.43 7.97 -42.86
C ASP A 702 5.41 8.23 -41.74
N GLN A 703 5.20 7.27 -40.85
CA GLN A 703 4.32 7.41 -39.69
C GLN A 703 4.74 6.44 -38.56
N ALA A 704 4.68 6.89 -37.31
CA ALA A 704 4.88 6.06 -36.13
C ALA A 704 3.64 6.05 -35.21
N TYR A 705 3.32 4.90 -34.64
CA TYR A 705 2.35 4.72 -33.57
C TYR A 705 3.06 4.10 -32.37
N VAL A 706 3.03 4.80 -31.23
CA VAL A 706 3.82 4.41 -30.04
C VAL A 706 2.88 4.23 -28.86
N ILE A 707 2.89 3.02 -28.28
CA ILE A 707 2.04 2.66 -27.15
C ILE A 707 2.89 2.06 -26.02
N GLY A 708 2.86 2.68 -24.85
CA GLY A 708 3.55 2.15 -23.68
C GLY A 708 3.39 3.07 -22.47
N CYS A 709 4.36 3.02 -21.55
CA CYS A 709 4.35 3.94 -20.42
C CYS A 709 4.62 5.40 -20.87
N THR A 710 4.10 6.37 -20.12
CA THR A 710 4.28 7.81 -20.39
C THR A 710 5.74 8.19 -20.64
N PHE A 711 6.67 7.58 -19.90
CA PHE A 711 8.11 7.81 -20.03
C PHE A 711 8.67 7.30 -21.37
N MET A 712 8.29 6.10 -21.81
CA MET A 712 8.72 5.55 -23.10
C MET A 712 8.20 6.42 -24.26
N MET A 713 6.92 6.78 -24.23
CA MET A 713 6.31 7.60 -25.28
C MET A 713 6.95 9.00 -25.36
N MET A 714 7.35 9.58 -24.23
CA MET A 714 8.08 10.85 -24.18
C MET A 714 9.44 10.73 -24.87
N LEU A 715 10.26 9.73 -24.52
CA LEU A 715 11.58 9.53 -25.13
C LEU A 715 11.51 9.33 -26.65
N VAL A 716 10.57 8.49 -27.10
CA VAL A 716 10.35 8.27 -28.54
C VAL A 716 9.89 9.54 -29.24
N SER A 717 9.01 10.33 -28.61
CA SER A 717 8.51 11.58 -29.20
C SER A 717 9.59 12.65 -29.32
N GLU A 718 10.50 12.74 -28.35
CA GLU A 718 11.66 13.63 -28.42
C GLU A 718 12.62 13.24 -29.56
N LEU A 719 12.90 11.94 -29.71
CA LEU A 719 13.69 11.43 -30.83
C LEU A 719 13.00 11.69 -32.17
N ALA A 720 11.72 11.33 -32.29
CA ALA A 720 10.94 11.52 -33.51
C ALA A 720 10.88 12.98 -33.94
N LYS A 721 10.79 13.92 -32.97
CA LYS A 721 10.83 15.36 -33.22
C LYS A 721 12.15 15.80 -33.86
N LYS A 722 13.28 15.26 -33.39
CA LYS A 722 14.62 15.52 -33.95
C LYS A 722 14.74 15.06 -35.41
N HIS A 723 14.07 13.97 -35.76
CA HIS A 723 14.11 13.38 -37.10
C HIS A 723 12.93 13.76 -38.01
N GLY A 724 11.99 14.59 -37.52
CA GLY A 724 10.81 15.00 -38.29
C GLY A 724 9.83 13.87 -38.60
N ILE A 725 9.78 12.82 -37.77
CA ILE A 725 8.92 11.65 -37.98
C ILE A 725 7.54 11.90 -37.37
N PRO A 726 6.45 11.90 -38.17
CA PRO A 726 5.09 12.01 -37.64
C PRO A 726 4.80 10.87 -36.66
N THR A 727 4.42 11.21 -35.43
CA THR A 727 4.26 10.23 -34.34
C THR A 727 2.96 10.43 -33.59
N GLN A 728 2.14 9.39 -33.53
CA GLN A 728 0.92 9.32 -32.73
C GLN A 728 1.20 8.48 -31.47
N THR A 729 0.87 9.01 -30.30
CA THR A 729 1.08 8.33 -29.01
C THR A 729 -0.24 8.02 -28.33
N ALA A 730 -0.35 6.83 -27.75
CA ALA A 730 -1.55 6.40 -27.05
C ALA A 730 -1.61 7.04 -25.65
N MET A 731 -2.49 8.02 -25.46
CA MET A 731 -2.62 8.75 -24.21
C MET A 731 -3.39 7.99 -23.16
N ASN A 732 -2.82 7.93 -21.95
CA ASN A 732 -3.45 7.34 -20.77
C ASN A 732 -3.52 8.33 -19.59
N PRO A 733 -4.12 9.53 -19.74
CA PRO A 733 -4.34 10.43 -18.62
C PRO A 733 -5.39 9.85 -17.66
N LEU A 734 -5.53 10.46 -16.49
CA LEU A 734 -6.66 10.16 -15.60
C LEU A 734 -7.99 10.31 -16.35
N MET A 735 -8.80 9.26 -16.35
CA MET A 735 -10.05 9.19 -17.10
C MET A 735 -11.12 8.51 -16.26
N LEU A 736 -12.27 9.19 -16.08
CA LEU A 736 -13.35 8.73 -15.21
C LEU A 736 -14.57 8.25 -16.01
N ASP A 737 -15.06 9.06 -16.95
CA ASP A 737 -16.29 8.78 -17.70
C ASP A 737 -16.07 8.22 -19.11
N GLY A 738 -14.92 8.50 -19.75
CA GLY A 738 -14.65 8.14 -21.14
C GLY A 738 -15.47 8.91 -22.19
N THR A 739 -16.27 9.90 -21.81
CA THR A 739 -17.19 10.68 -22.66
C THR A 739 -16.83 12.16 -22.76
N GLY A 740 -15.89 12.63 -21.93
CA GLY A 740 -15.37 14.01 -21.97
C GLY A 740 -16.11 14.99 -21.06
N MET A 741 -17.20 14.59 -20.41
CA MET A 741 -18.02 15.48 -19.58
C MET A 741 -17.29 15.97 -18.31
N CYS A 742 -16.50 15.11 -17.67
CA CYS A 742 -15.77 15.42 -16.44
C CYS A 742 -14.52 16.29 -16.65
N GLY A 743 -13.97 16.29 -17.88
CA GLY A 743 -12.70 16.97 -18.20
C GLY A 743 -11.45 16.47 -17.46
N ALA A 744 -11.50 15.29 -16.83
CA ALA A 744 -10.34 14.68 -16.17
C ALA A 744 -9.23 14.31 -17.19
N CYS A 745 -9.65 13.79 -18.35
CA CYS A 745 -8.79 13.25 -19.41
C CYS A 745 -8.05 14.33 -20.25
N ARG A 746 -8.04 15.59 -19.80
CA ARG A 746 -7.43 16.71 -20.53
C ARG A 746 -5.92 16.61 -20.60
N VAL A 747 -5.37 16.95 -21.76
CA VAL A 747 -3.95 16.97 -22.10
C VAL A 747 -3.68 18.20 -22.97
N SER A 748 -2.63 18.96 -22.67
CA SER A 748 -2.19 20.05 -23.55
C SER A 748 -1.39 19.50 -24.73
N VAL A 749 -1.83 19.86 -25.95
CA VAL A 749 -1.23 19.48 -27.23
C VAL A 749 -0.98 20.76 -28.04
N GLY A 750 0.27 21.23 -28.04
CA GLY A 750 0.62 22.56 -28.56
C GLY A 750 -0.06 23.64 -27.72
N GLU A 751 -0.78 24.54 -28.39
CA GLU A 751 -1.54 25.63 -27.74
C GLU A 751 -2.97 25.22 -27.37
N ALA A 752 -3.40 24.01 -27.72
CA ALA A 752 -4.77 23.54 -27.52
C ALA A 752 -4.87 22.54 -26.35
N THR A 753 -5.93 22.65 -25.57
CA THR A 753 -6.35 21.58 -24.66
C THR A 753 -7.17 20.55 -25.43
N LYS A 754 -6.78 19.28 -25.33
CA LYS A 754 -7.46 18.12 -25.92
C LYS A 754 -7.93 17.16 -24.85
N PHE A 755 -9.02 16.47 -25.09
CA PHE A 755 -9.58 15.45 -24.19
C PHE A 755 -9.25 14.07 -24.74
N ALA A 756 -8.31 13.34 -24.13
CA ALA A 756 -7.86 12.04 -24.66
C ALA A 756 -9.01 11.04 -24.87
N CYS A 757 -10.08 11.14 -24.09
CA CYS A 757 -11.25 10.28 -24.18
C CYS A 757 -12.15 10.53 -25.40
N VAL A 758 -12.15 11.74 -25.99
CA VAL A 758 -13.01 12.09 -27.15
C VAL A 758 -12.22 12.58 -28.37
N ASP A 759 -11.15 13.34 -28.17
CA ASP A 759 -10.22 13.75 -29.22
C ASP A 759 -9.20 12.63 -29.54
N GLY A 760 -8.91 11.77 -28.56
CA GLY A 760 -7.93 10.68 -28.63
C GLY A 760 -8.59 9.29 -28.55
N PRO A 761 -7.87 8.22 -28.12
CA PRO A 761 -6.71 8.30 -27.24
C PRO A 761 -5.39 8.55 -27.95
N PHE A 762 -5.30 8.43 -29.29
CA PHE A 762 -4.08 8.73 -30.02
C PHE A 762 -3.97 10.22 -30.33
N LEU A 763 -2.94 10.87 -29.77
CA LEU A 763 -2.65 12.30 -29.98
C LEU A 763 -1.26 12.49 -30.60
N ASP A 764 -1.00 13.68 -31.16
CA ASP A 764 0.29 14.05 -31.76
C ASP A 764 1.38 14.15 -30.69
N GLY A 765 2.21 13.12 -30.59
CA GLY A 765 3.25 12.97 -29.56
C GLY A 765 4.30 14.09 -29.57
N LEU A 766 4.50 14.74 -30.72
CA LEU A 766 5.51 15.80 -30.89
C LEU A 766 5.10 17.13 -30.22
N LYS A 767 3.82 17.26 -29.87
CA LYS A 767 3.21 18.49 -29.31
C LYS A 767 2.72 18.33 -27.88
N ILE A 768 2.88 17.16 -27.26
CA ILE A 768 2.36 16.89 -25.91
C ILE A 768 3.20 17.61 -24.85
N ASN A 769 2.52 18.23 -23.88
CA ASN A 769 3.15 18.64 -22.63
C ASN A 769 3.30 17.45 -21.68
N TRP A 770 4.41 16.73 -21.80
CA TRP A 770 4.68 15.52 -21.01
C TRP A 770 4.82 15.79 -19.51
N ILE A 771 5.36 16.96 -19.14
CA ILE A 771 5.54 17.35 -17.73
C ILE A 771 4.18 17.54 -17.07
N GLU A 772 3.28 18.29 -17.72
CA GLU A 772 1.92 18.49 -17.23
C GLU A 772 1.20 17.14 -17.10
N LEU A 773 1.26 16.28 -18.11
CA LEU A 773 0.60 14.97 -18.08
C LEU A 773 1.05 14.14 -16.88
N MET A 774 2.36 14.07 -16.62
CA MET A 774 2.93 13.34 -15.48
C MET A 774 2.51 13.95 -14.13
N GLN A 775 2.47 15.28 -14.01
CA GLN A 775 2.00 15.97 -12.81
C GLN A 775 0.52 15.68 -12.54
N ARG A 776 -0.31 15.68 -13.59
CA ARG A 776 -1.74 15.37 -13.49
C ARG A 776 -1.97 13.91 -13.07
N GLN A 777 -1.27 12.95 -13.68
CA GLN A 777 -1.32 11.54 -13.27
C GLN A 777 -0.88 11.35 -11.81
N ALA A 778 -0.05 12.24 -11.27
CA ALA A 778 0.43 12.15 -9.90
C ALA A 778 -0.54 12.71 -8.84
N ALA A 779 -1.67 13.30 -9.24
CA ALA A 779 -2.55 14.04 -8.34
C ALA A 779 -3.18 13.19 -7.21
N PHE A 780 -3.52 11.92 -7.49
CA PHE A 780 -4.21 11.02 -6.56
C PHE A 780 -3.31 9.91 -6.00
N LYS A 781 -1.99 10.13 -5.98
CA LYS A 781 -1.04 9.07 -5.62
C LYS A 781 -1.24 8.51 -4.21
N THR A 782 -1.63 9.35 -3.26
CA THR A 782 -1.82 8.95 -1.86
C THR A 782 -3.07 8.09 -1.73
N GLU A 783 -4.16 8.53 -2.36
CA GLU A 783 -5.45 7.85 -2.40
C GLU A 783 -5.33 6.50 -3.13
N GLU A 784 -4.56 6.43 -4.22
CA GLU A 784 -4.27 5.18 -4.92
C GLU A 784 -3.52 4.16 -4.05
N ILE A 785 -2.69 4.61 -3.11
CA ILE A 785 -2.01 3.73 -2.15
C ILE A 785 -3.01 3.24 -1.10
N GLU A 786 -3.79 4.17 -0.53
CA GLU A 786 -4.80 3.90 0.50
C GLU A 786 -5.91 2.96 -0.03
N ALA A 787 -6.19 3.01 -1.33
CA ALA A 787 -7.17 2.16 -1.99
C ALA A 787 -6.65 0.74 -2.32
N MET A 788 -5.35 0.46 -2.16
CA MET A 788 -4.80 -0.87 -2.46
C MET A 788 -5.43 -1.94 -1.56
N PRO A 789 -5.85 -3.08 -2.12
CA PRO A 789 -6.44 -4.15 -1.34
C PRO A 789 -5.44 -4.68 -0.30
N GLN A 790 -5.91 -4.84 0.93
CA GLN A 790 -5.14 -5.35 2.06
C GLN A 790 -5.53 -6.79 2.45
N GLU A 791 -6.57 -7.31 1.79
CA GLU A 791 -7.12 -8.64 2.02
C GLU A 791 -6.09 -9.73 1.67
N PRO A 792 -6.04 -10.83 2.44
CA PRO A 792 -5.28 -12.00 2.04
C PRO A 792 -5.82 -12.56 0.72
N VAL A 793 -4.91 -12.87 -0.21
CA VAL A 793 -5.28 -13.48 -1.48
C VAL A 793 -5.04 -14.98 -1.38
N PRO A 794 -6.06 -15.84 -1.58
CA PRO A 794 -5.86 -17.28 -1.63
C PRO A 794 -4.80 -17.61 -2.68
N MET A 795 -3.93 -18.59 -2.39
CA MET A 795 -2.99 -19.07 -3.41
C MET A 795 -3.77 -19.50 -4.65
N HIS A 796 -3.31 -19.07 -5.83
CA HIS A 796 -3.76 -19.66 -7.07
C HIS A 796 -3.46 -21.16 -7.00
N GLU A 797 -4.47 -22.00 -7.22
CA GLU A 797 -4.20 -23.44 -7.33
C GLU A 797 -3.15 -23.63 -8.42
N PRO A 798 -2.06 -24.38 -8.15
CA PRO A 798 -1.05 -24.73 -9.14
C PRO A 798 -1.66 -25.75 -10.11
N GLY A 799 -2.60 -25.29 -10.93
CA GLY A 799 -3.41 -26.08 -11.85
C GLY A 799 -3.68 -25.36 -13.17
N HIS A 800 -3.57 -24.03 -13.21
CA HIS A 800 -3.37 -23.32 -14.47
C HIS A 800 -1.88 -23.19 -14.67
N ALA A 801 -1.27 -24.28 -15.16
CA ALA A 801 0.04 -24.21 -15.76
C ALA A 801 0.07 -22.96 -16.64
N CYS A 802 0.91 -22.00 -16.26
CA CYS A 802 1.63 -21.23 -17.24
C CYS A 802 2.15 -22.30 -18.20
N LEU A 803 1.49 -22.44 -19.35
CA LEU A 803 1.96 -23.27 -20.44
C LEU A 803 3.30 -22.65 -20.78
N THR A 804 4.35 -23.12 -20.11
CA THR A 804 5.69 -23.05 -20.65
C THR A 804 5.52 -23.70 -22.01
N ALA A 805 5.66 -22.88 -23.04
CA ALA A 805 5.67 -23.36 -24.40
C ALA A 805 6.70 -24.50 -24.44
N LYS A 806 6.20 -25.73 -24.46
CA LYS A 806 6.91 -26.79 -25.16
C LYS A 806 6.72 -26.44 -26.63
N GLY A 807 7.75 -25.83 -27.17
CA GLY A 807 7.86 -25.31 -28.53
C GLY A 807 9.10 -24.46 -28.62
#